data_AF-A0A537Q7H6-F1
#
_entry.id   AF-A0A537Q7H6-F1
#
_cell.length_a   1.000
_cell.length_b   1.000
_cell.length_c   1.000
_cell.angle_alpha   90.00
_cell.angle_beta   90.00
_cell.angle_gamma   90.00
#
_symmetry.space_group_name_H-M   'P 1'
#
loop_
_entity.id
_entity.type
_entity.pdbx_description
1 polymer ?
#
loop_
_entity_poly.entity_id
_entity_poly.type
_entity_poly.pdbx_seq_one_letter_code
_entity_poly.pdbx_strand_id
1 'polypeptide(L)'
;LVDSISLAISGSGRVVHLVIHPIMKVARDPQGRLLEIGGSAAAGRRESWMHVEITRMSDRDEFALLTRTLSGVLADVRVAVEDWPPMRERLKTLVDELSRPPLPPVPPTELAEVEDFLRWLDDDNFTFLGYREYLFDSVAEPAHGPLGILRDQAHPVFGGLRDLSGLPPDVQNFLRRGELLVITKSNRRATVHRTAPMDAIGLRRFAASGEVVGIHLFLGLFTSLAYSRSPHSIPLLRLKVRHIVERAGLAPASHDGKALLHILDTLPRDELLQTSEDQLFETVIGILNLGERQRIALFVRRDPLERFVSCLVYVPRERYDAALRERFAAILAEAFAGELSTFYTHLDDSPLARIQFIIRTTRGKVPAVDDAALEKRLAEAGRSWSDRLEGAATAALGEEEAHARLRRVSSFPIGYQSRTDAGQAVADLRRIDAVLAGSPLEVSLHPKERGELPGLRIYRVKDPVVLSDILPILENLGLRVVAEEPYCIEHADDVAVWIHEFQLAGVAPLTTVSTAIVARFEEAVVAVWIGRVENDRLNRLVLAAGLSARQICVLRLYAKVLRQIGTAFSQAYMEDALNAYPAIARRLVRLFEIRFDPDRRADPALSAMGEVQAIDHALDAVESLDHDQILRSFLTLVLRTVRTNYYQRLPSGAAKPYLAIKLASSEIDLMPPPRPLFEIYVYSPRVEAVHMRAGKVARGGIRWSDRREDFRTEILGLMKAQTVKNAVIVPVGSKGGFVVKQPPASPDELRAEGTECYRTLIRGLLDLTDNIRAEASAEHRIEPPPQVVRYDGDDPYLVVAADKGTAAFSDFANAISAEYGYWLGDAFASGGSVGYDHKAMGITSRGVWELVKRHFRELGTDIQSAGCTVVGVGDMSGDVFGNGMLQSRHIRLLGAFNHLHIFIDPAPDPAGSYAERQRLFELPLSSWADYDPRLVSPGGGVFERSAKSIPISAEMKRAFTIAEDHLTPAELIQRLLTAQVDLLFFGGIGTFVKARSETHGQVGDKANDALRVDGEALRAKVIAEGANLGVTQRGRIAYAQQGGRIDTDAIDNSAGVSMSDHEVNIKILLGQAVATGALGAEEREPLLVQMKDEVAALVLRDNYLQGQALSVAEAKGPAAFNRQVLLIRELEKAGRLDRALEFLPDDEEIAARAA
;
A
#
# COMPACT_ATOMS: atom_id res chain seq x y z
N LEU A 1 -36.85 58.56 -22.54
CA LEU A 1 -37.90 57.67 -23.09
C LEU A 1 -37.34 56.28 -23.38
N VAL A 2 -36.44 56.13 -24.35
CA VAL A 2 -35.84 54.83 -24.73
C VAL A 2 -35.15 54.14 -23.56
N ASP A 3 -34.20 54.82 -22.91
CA ASP A 3 -33.45 54.25 -21.77
C ASP A 3 -34.37 53.77 -20.64
N SER A 4 -35.39 54.56 -20.31
CA SER A 4 -36.38 54.23 -19.27
C SER A 4 -37.17 52.96 -19.58
N ILE A 5 -37.59 52.77 -20.84
CA ILE A 5 -38.30 51.56 -21.27
C ILE A 5 -37.37 50.35 -21.26
N SER A 6 -36.19 50.46 -21.87
CA SER A 6 -35.22 49.37 -21.94
C SER A 6 -34.81 48.89 -20.55
N LEU A 7 -34.59 49.82 -19.61
CA LEU A 7 -34.25 49.50 -18.23
C LEU A 7 -35.40 48.89 -17.43
N ALA A 8 -36.64 49.33 -17.66
CA ALA A 8 -37.81 48.73 -17.03
C ALA A 8 -38.03 47.28 -17.47
N ILE A 9 -37.71 46.96 -18.74
CA ILE A 9 -37.74 45.60 -19.27
C ILE A 9 -36.63 44.77 -18.63
N SER A 10 -35.37 45.22 -18.68
CA SER A 10 -34.25 44.48 -18.08
C SER A 10 -34.40 44.29 -16.57
N GLY A 11 -34.93 45.30 -15.87
CA GLY A 11 -35.22 45.23 -14.43
C GLY A 11 -36.33 44.24 -14.05
N SER A 12 -37.12 43.78 -15.02
CA SER A 12 -38.07 42.67 -14.83
C SER A 12 -37.46 41.28 -15.04
N GLY A 13 -36.12 41.19 -15.14
CA GLY A 13 -35.38 39.93 -15.35
C GLY A 13 -35.38 39.46 -16.80
N ARG A 14 -35.72 40.33 -17.76
CA ARG A 14 -35.93 39.96 -19.16
C ARG A 14 -34.81 40.49 -20.05
N VAL A 15 -34.42 39.68 -21.03
CA VAL A 15 -33.40 40.07 -22.01
C VAL A 15 -34.07 40.84 -23.15
N VAL A 16 -33.51 42.00 -23.47
CA VAL A 16 -33.86 42.80 -24.64
C VAL A 16 -32.98 42.33 -25.80
N HIS A 17 -33.60 41.87 -26.89
CA HIS A 17 -32.89 41.36 -28.08
C HIS A 17 -32.67 42.46 -29.13
N LEU A 18 -33.65 43.35 -29.30
CA LEU A 18 -33.61 44.42 -30.30
C LEU A 18 -34.37 45.66 -29.82
N VAL A 19 -33.82 46.85 -30.09
CA VAL A 19 -34.46 48.14 -29.84
C VAL A 19 -34.39 48.99 -31.11
N ILE A 20 -35.54 49.31 -31.70
CA ILE A 20 -35.66 50.21 -32.86
C ILE A 20 -36.46 51.43 -32.43
N HIS A 21 -35.88 52.64 -32.55
CA HIS A 21 -36.51 53.86 -32.01
C HIS A 21 -36.44 55.15 -32.89
N PRO A 22 -36.94 55.14 -34.14
CA PRO A 22 -36.89 56.33 -34.99
C PRO A 22 -37.74 57.48 -34.45
N ILE A 23 -37.28 58.71 -34.68
CA ILE A 23 -38.07 59.94 -34.47
C ILE A 23 -38.72 60.30 -35.79
N MET A 24 -40.05 60.20 -35.86
CA MET A 24 -40.82 60.46 -37.08
C MET A 24 -41.70 61.69 -36.90
N LYS A 25 -41.81 62.52 -37.93
CA LYS A 25 -42.78 63.63 -37.97
C LYS A 25 -44.14 63.07 -38.36
N VAL A 26 -45.15 63.28 -37.52
CA VAL A 26 -46.49 62.75 -37.73
C VAL A 26 -47.58 63.81 -37.50
N ALA A 27 -48.71 63.64 -38.19
CA ALA A 27 -49.93 64.39 -37.94
C ALA A 27 -50.98 63.45 -37.33
N ARG A 28 -51.65 63.90 -36.26
CA ARG A 28 -52.73 63.17 -35.59
C ARG A 28 -53.99 64.03 -35.53
N ASP A 29 -55.16 63.40 -35.49
CA ASP A 29 -56.42 64.08 -35.21
C ASP A 29 -56.51 64.48 -33.72
N PRO A 30 -57.49 65.33 -33.32
CA PRO A 30 -57.68 65.70 -31.91
C PRO A 30 -57.97 64.52 -30.97
N GLN A 31 -58.37 63.36 -31.50
CA GLN A 31 -58.61 62.11 -30.78
C GLN A 31 -57.35 61.23 -30.68
N GLY A 32 -56.21 61.68 -31.21
CA GLY A 32 -54.92 60.99 -31.16
C GLY A 32 -54.73 59.91 -32.23
N ARG A 33 -55.62 59.79 -33.22
CA ARG A 33 -55.46 58.84 -34.34
C ARG A 33 -54.49 59.39 -35.38
N LEU A 34 -53.63 58.52 -35.89
CA LEU A 34 -52.60 58.86 -36.86
C LEU A 34 -53.24 59.16 -38.23
N LEU A 35 -52.95 60.35 -38.77
CA LEU A 35 -53.43 60.79 -40.09
C LEU A 35 -52.34 60.65 -41.15
N GLU A 36 -51.09 61.03 -40.85
CA GLU A 36 -49.98 61.02 -41.82
C GLU A 36 -48.62 60.82 -41.12
N ILE A 37 -47.70 60.09 -41.77
CA ILE A 37 -46.30 59.92 -41.37
C ILE A 37 -45.39 60.50 -42.47
N GLY A 38 -44.47 61.40 -42.11
CA GLY A 38 -43.45 61.91 -43.03
C GLY A 38 -43.88 63.06 -43.95
N GLY A 39 -45.09 63.61 -43.78
CA GLY A 39 -45.64 64.68 -44.61
C GLY A 39 -44.82 65.98 -44.62
N SER A 40 -44.78 66.66 -45.77
CA SER A 40 -44.07 67.93 -46.00
C SER A 40 -44.72 69.15 -45.32
N ALA A 41 -45.86 68.98 -44.65
CA ALA A 41 -46.54 70.06 -43.94
C ALA A 41 -45.73 70.55 -42.73
N ALA A 42 -45.57 71.87 -42.60
CA ALA A 42 -44.78 72.51 -41.55
C ALA A 42 -45.24 72.16 -40.10
N ALA A 43 -46.50 71.75 -39.90
CA ALA A 43 -47.15 71.64 -38.59
C ALA A 43 -47.20 70.25 -37.91
N GLY A 44 -46.58 69.19 -38.47
CA GLY A 44 -46.56 67.85 -37.82
C GLY A 44 -45.68 67.79 -36.56
N ARG A 45 -46.13 67.09 -35.50
CA ARG A 45 -45.36 66.86 -34.25
C ARG A 45 -44.31 65.76 -34.48
N ARG A 46 -43.15 65.87 -33.84
CA ARG A 46 -42.13 64.79 -33.84
C ARG A 46 -42.46 63.80 -32.73
N GLU A 47 -42.64 62.53 -33.08
CA GLU A 47 -42.89 61.44 -32.14
C GLU A 47 -41.75 60.41 -32.20
N SER A 48 -41.33 59.91 -31.04
CA SER A 48 -40.40 58.78 -30.94
C SER A 48 -41.20 57.48 -30.94
N TRP A 49 -41.07 56.70 -32.02
CA TRP A 49 -41.72 55.40 -32.16
C TRP A 49 -40.75 54.32 -31.71
N MET A 50 -41.17 53.44 -30.81
CA MET A 50 -40.29 52.43 -30.20
C MET A 50 -40.84 51.03 -30.45
N HIS A 51 -40.04 50.18 -31.07
CA HIS A 51 -40.25 48.73 -31.17
C HIS A 51 -39.16 48.03 -30.37
N VAL A 52 -39.55 47.18 -29.42
CA VAL A 52 -38.61 46.47 -28.55
C VAL A 52 -38.93 44.98 -28.59
N GLU A 53 -37.98 44.16 -29.04
CA GLU A 53 -38.10 42.70 -29.01
C GLU A 53 -37.47 42.17 -27.72
N ILE A 54 -38.22 41.31 -27.01
CA ILE A 54 -37.85 40.75 -25.71
C ILE A 54 -38.07 39.24 -25.71
N THR A 55 -37.46 38.52 -24.76
CA THR A 55 -37.70 37.08 -24.58
C THR A 55 -39.19 36.76 -24.49
N ARG A 56 -39.64 35.74 -25.24
CA ARG A 56 -41.06 35.36 -25.33
C ARG A 56 -41.64 35.02 -23.96
N MET A 57 -42.82 35.56 -23.68
CA MET A 57 -43.55 35.35 -22.42
C MET A 57 -44.82 34.53 -22.67
N SER A 58 -45.01 33.48 -21.87
CA SER A 58 -46.18 32.59 -21.95
C SER A 58 -47.22 32.86 -20.86
N ASP A 59 -46.80 33.51 -19.76
CA ASP A 59 -47.63 33.82 -18.60
C ASP A 59 -48.35 35.17 -18.76
N ARG A 60 -49.68 35.16 -18.59
CA ARG A 60 -50.53 36.36 -18.73
C ARG A 60 -50.37 37.33 -17.57
N ASP A 61 -50.11 36.86 -16.35
CA ASP A 61 -49.95 37.71 -15.16
C ASP A 61 -48.63 38.47 -15.23
N GLU A 62 -47.57 37.81 -15.70
CA GLU A 62 -46.30 38.43 -16.00
C GLU A 62 -46.39 39.50 -17.10
N PHE A 63 -47.19 39.25 -18.15
CA PHE A 63 -47.43 40.20 -19.25
C PHE A 63 -48.19 41.44 -18.76
N ALA A 64 -49.25 41.22 -17.96
CA ALA A 64 -50.01 42.29 -17.34
C ALA A 64 -49.16 43.12 -16.38
N LEU A 65 -48.27 42.47 -15.60
CA LEU A 65 -47.32 43.16 -14.74
C LEU A 65 -46.34 44.02 -15.54
N LEU A 66 -45.76 43.51 -16.63
CA LEU A 66 -44.88 44.29 -17.51
C LEU A 66 -45.60 45.51 -18.10
N THR A 67 -46.83 45.34 -18.56
CA THR A 67 -47.64 46.42 -19.14
C THR A 67 -47.91 47.52 -18.10
N ARG A 68 -48.26 47.14 -16.86
CA ARG A 68 -48.43 48.11 -15.77
C ARG A 68 -47.13 48.84 -15.45
N THR A 69 -46.01 48.13 -15.35
CA THR A 69 -44.69 48.71 -15.08
C THR A 69 -44.28 49.72 -16.15
N LEU A 70 -44.38 49.35 -17.43
CA LEU A 70 -44.04 50.24 -18.54
C LEU A 70 -44.94 51.47 -18.60
N SER A 71 -46.24 51.29 -18.34
CA SER A 71 -47.21 52.38 -18.29
C SER A 71 -46.90 53.38 -17.16
N GLY A 72 -46.51 52.87 -15.97
CA GLY A 72 -46.07 53.69 -14.85
C GLY A 72 -44.79 54.48 -15.17
N VAL A 73 -43.78 53.82 -15.73
CA VAL A 73 -42.54 54.48 -16.15
C VAL A 73 -42.79 55.58 -17.18
N LEU A 74 -43.66 55.34 -18.16
CA LEU A 74 -44.05 56.35 -19.16
C LEU A 74 -44.80 57.54 -18.54
N ALA A 75 -45.64 57.30 -17.52
CA ALA A 75 -46.32 58.36 -16.78
C ALA A 75 -45.31 59.23 -16.01
N ASP A 76 -44.34 58.61 -15.32
CA ASP A 76 -43.27 59.30 -14.60
C ASP A 76 -42.41 60.16 -15.55
N VAL A 77 -42.03 59.62 -16.71
CA VAL A 77 -41.28 60.37 -17.74
C VAL A 77 -42.08 61.58 -18.21
N ARG A 78 -43.39 61.44 -18.42
CA ARG A 78 -44.25 62.53 -18.89
C ARG A 78 -44.27 63.68 -17.89
N VAL A 79 -44.60 63.41 -16.63
CA VAL A 79 -44.70 64.46 -15.61
C VAL A 79 -43.34 65.11 -15.31
N ALA A 80 -42.25 64.33 -15.32
CA ALA A 80 -40.90 64.86 -15.12
C ALA A 80 -40.47 65.82 -16.24
N VAL A 81 -40.76 65.49 -17.50
CA VAL A 81 -40.40 66.34 -18.66
C VAL A 81 -41.31 67.57 -18.77
N GLU A 82 -42.61 67.43 -18.54
CA GLU A 82 -43.57 68.56 -18.56
C GLU A 82 -43.20 69.62 -17.51
N ASP A 83 -42.83 69.20 -16.30
CA ASP A 83 -42.48 70.11 -15.20
C ASP A 83 -40.99 70.44 -15.10
N TRP A 84 -40.16 69.96 -16.03
CA TRP A 84 -38.72 70.25 -16.00
C TRP A 84 -38.41 71.75 -16.05
N PRO A 85 -38.99 72.57 -16.95
CA PRO A 85 -38.77 74.02 -16.93
C PRO A 85 -39.26 74.70 -15.64
N PRO A 86 -40.49 74.44 -15.13
CA PRO A 86 -40.93 74.96 -13.82
C PRO A 86 -40.03 74.60 -12.64
N MET A 87 -39.49 73.37 -12.59
CA MET A 87 -38.57 72.96 -11.52
C MET A 87 -37.25 73.75 -11.56
N ARG A 88 -36.70 73.97 -12.76
CA ARG A 88 -35.49 74.79 -12.96
C ARG A 88 -35.73 76.25 -12.58
N GLU A 89 -36.87 76.81 -12.97
CA GLU A 89 -37.25 78.17 -12.60
C GLU A 89 -37.35 78.32 -11.08
N ARG A 90 -37.97 77.36 -10.39
CA ARG A 90 -38.06 77.40 -8.92
C ARG A 90 -36.69 77.34 -8.25
N LEU A 91 -35.76 76.53 -8.76
CA LEU A 91 -34.39 76.49 -8.26
C LEU A 91 -33.70 77.85 -8.40
N LYS A 92 -33.85 78.52 -9.55
CA LYS A 92 -33.32 79.87 -9.78
C LYS A 92 -33.91 80.89 -8.82
N THR A 93 -35.23 80.86 -8.61
CA THR A 93 -35.89 81.72 -7.63
C THR A 93 -35.34 81.49 -6.21
N LEU A 94 -35.12 80.24 -5.81
CA LEU A 94 -34.55 79.93 -4.49
C LEU A 94 -33.11 80.45 -4.35
N VAL A 95 -32.29 80.35 -5.40
CA VAL A 95 -30.95 80.94 -5.41
C VAL A 95 -31.03 82.47 -5.24
N ASP A 96 -31.94 83.14 -5.94
CA ASP A 96 -32.15 84.59 -5.78
C ASP A 96 -32.71 84.98 -4.40
N GLU A 97 -33.53 84.12 -3.79
CA GLU A 97 -34.05 84.29 -2.42
C GLU A 97 -32.92 84.17 -1.38
N LEU A 98 -31.99 83.22 -1.54
CA LEU A 98 -30.84 83.02 -0.63
C LEU A 98 -29.89 84.22 -0.61
N SER A 99 -29.77 84.95 -1.72
CA SER A 99 -28.94 86.14 -1.83
C SER A 99 -29.60 87.42 -1.29
N ARG A 100 -30.84 87.36 -0.77
CA ARG A 100 -31.60 88.53 -0.25
C ARG A 100 -31.73 88.49 1.29
N PRO A 101 -31.70 89.64 1.99
CA PRO A 101 -31.92 89.68 3.43
C PRO A 101 -33.36 89.29 3.83
N PRO A 102 -33.57 88.61 4.99
CA PRO A 102 -32.55 88.15 5.93
C PRO A 102 -31.81 86.90 5.42
N LEU A 103 -30.48 86.93 5.50
CA LEU A 103 -29.65 85.80 5.08
C LEU A 103 -29.79 84.62 6.06
N PRO A 104 -29.65 83.37 5.59
CA PRO A 104 -29.67 82.20 6.47
C PRO A 104 -28.54 82.25 7.52
N PRO A 105 -28.72 81.65 8.71
CA PRO A 105 -27.75 81.67 9.80
C PRO A 105 -26.59 80.67 9.59
N VAL A 106 -25.90 80.74 8.45
CA VAL A 106 -24.72 79.91 8.11
C VAL A 106 -23.51 80.77 7.74
N PRO A 107 -22.25 80.26 7.84
CA PRO A 107 -21.05 81.00 7.45
C PRO A 107 -21.11 81.51 6.00
N PRO A 108 -20.62 82.73 5.70
CA PRO A 108 -20.66 83.29 4.34
C PRO A 108 -19.99 82.42 3.27
N THR A 109 -18.91 81.72 3.63
CA THR A 109 -18.22 80.77 2.74
C THR A 109 -19.07 79.54 2.41
N GLU A 110 -19.85 79.05 3.38
CA GLU A 110 -20.76 77.93 3.18
C GLU A 110 -21.97 78.35 2.34
N LEU A 111 -22.52 79.54 2.62
CA LEU A 111 -23.60 80.12 1.82
C LEU A 111 -23.20 80.26 0.34
N ALA A 112 -22.01 80.79 0.06
CA ALA A 112 -21.49 80.95 -1.29
C ALA A 112 -21.31 79.59 -2.02
N GLU A 113 -20.80 78.56 -1.33
CA GLU A 113 -20.68 77.21 -1.91
C GLU A 113 -22.05 76.57 -2.18
N VAL A 114 -23.05 76.81 -1.33
CA VAL A 114 -24.43 76.33 -1.55
C VAL A 114 -25.05 77.04 -2.76
N GLU A 115 -24.90 78.35 -2.89
CA GLU A 115 -25.35 79.09 -4.08
C GLU A 115 -24.69 78.57 -5.37
N ASP A 116 -23.36 78.41 -5.36
CA ASP A 116 -22.60 77.84 -6.47
C ASP A 116 -23.06 76.42 -6.80
N PHE A 117 -23.33 75.59 -5.79
CA PHE A 117 -23.83 74.23 -5.98
C PHE A 117 -25.21 74.22 -6.62
N LEU A 118 -26.16 75.03 -6.14
CA LEU A 118 -27.50 75.10 -6.73
C LEU A 118 -27.46 75.61 -8.18
N ARG A 119 -26.60 76.59 -8.50
CA ARG A 119 -26.36 77.01 -9.89
C ARG A 119 -25.74 75.90 -10.72
N TRP A 120 -24.79 75.15 -10.14
CA TRP A 120 -24.15 74.02 -10.79
C TRP A 120 -25.15 72.90 -11.11
N LEU A 121 -26.16 72.65 -10.27
CA LEU A 121 -27.25 71.72 -10.59
C LEU A 121 -28.04 72.15 -11.84
N ASP A 122 -28.32 73.45 -11.99
CA ASP A 122 -29.04 74.00 -13.15
C ASP A 122 -28.20 73.99 -14.44
N ASP A 123 -26.87 74.02 -14.33
CA ASP A 123 -25.89 73.93 -15.44
C ASP A 123 -25.74 72.49 -15.99
N ASP A 124 -26.87 71.81 -16.21
CA ASP A 124 -26.98 70.45 -16.76
C ASP A 124 -26.22 69.35 -15.98
N ASN A 125 -25.82 69.60 -14.72
CA ASN A 125 -25.20 68.59 -13.85
C ASN A 125 -26.22 67.75 -13.07
N PHE A 126 -27.51 68.13 -13.12
CA PHE A 126 -28.59 67.43 -12.45
C PHE A 126 -29.85 67.28 -13.33
N THR A 127 -30.37 66.05 -13.40
CA THR A 127 -31.66 65.78 -14.04
C THR A 127 -32.78 65.89 -12.99
N PHE A 128 -33.55 66.97 -13.05
CA PHE A 128 -34.70 67.20 -12.16
C PHE A 128 -35.85 66.27 -12.50
N LEU A 129 -36.33 65.52 -11.51
CA LEU A 129 -37.45 64.59 -11.65
C LEU A 129 -38.69 65.02 -10.86
N GLY A 130 -38.50 65.72 -9.73
CA GLY A 130 -39.60 66.28 -8.96
C GLY A 130 -39.19 67.35 -7.96
N TYR A 131 -40.14 68.19 -7.58
CA TYR A 131 -39.98 69.22 -6.55
C TYR A 131 -41.18 69.23 -5.60
N ARG A 132 -40.93 69.43 -4.31
CA ARG A 132 -41.98 69.64 -3.31
C ARG A 132 -41.47 70.49 -2.15
N GLU A 133 -42.30 71.40 -1.66
CA GLU A 133 -42.06 72.16 -0.43
C GLU A 133 -42.76 71.48 0.76
N TYR A 134 -42.07 71.36 1.88
CA TYR A 134 -42.62 70.92 3.16
C TYR A 134 -42.44 72.04 4.19
N LEU A 135 -43.52 72.40 4.89
CA LEU A 135 -43.48 73.34 6.01
C LEU A 135 -43.59 72.55 7.32
N PHE A 136 -42.76 72.89 8.29
CA PHE A 136 -42.72 72.26 9.60
C PHE A 136 -43.63 73.05 10.56
N ASP A 137 -44.49 72.34 11.29
CA ASP A 137 -45.34 72.87 12.37
C ASP A 137 -46.26 74.07 12.01
N SER A 138 -46.66 74.24 10.74
CA SER A 138 -47.57 75.31 10.28
C SER A 138 -48.83 74.79 9.59
N VAL A 139 -49.99 75.41 9.84
CA VAL A 139 -51.28 75.17 9.12
C VAL A 139 -51.32 75.88 7.75
N ALA A 140 -50.24 76.57 7.36
CA ALA A 140 -50.16 77.26 6.08
C ALA A 140 -49.97 76.26 4.93
N GLU A 141 -50.72 76.45 3.84
CA GLU A 141 -50.47 75.68 2.62
C GLU A 141 -49.11 76.07 2.03
N PRO A 142 -48.37 75.12 1.44
CA PRO A 142 -47.12 75.42 0.74
C PRO A 142 -47.36 76.51 -0.32
N ALA A 143 -46.42 77.45 -0.44
CA ALA A 143 -46.57 78.57 -1.38
C ALA A 143 -46.57 78.09 -2.84
N HIS A 144 -46.05 76.89 -3.11
CA HIS A 144 -45.96 76.29 -4.43
C HIS A 144 -46.44 74.84 -4.43
N GLY A 145 -47.22 74.48 -5.44
CA GLY A 145 -47.69 73.11 -5.65
C GLY A 145 -46.55 72.14 -5.99
N PRO A 146 -46.76 70.82 -5.77
CA PRO A 146 -45.78 69.81 -6.14
C PRO A 146 -45.58 69.71 -7.66
N LEU A 147 -44.35 69.45 -8.10
CA LEU A 147 -43.95 69.34 -9.50
C LEU A 147 -43.30 67.98 -9.81
N GLY A 148 -43.38 67.56 -11.06
CA GLY A 148 -42.77 66.33 -11.59
C GLY A 148 -43.37 65.06 -10.99
N ILE A 149 -42.54 64.05 -10.74
CA ILE A 149 -42.98 62.78 -10.13
C ILE A 149 -43.53 62.97 -8.70
N LEU A 150 -43.26 64.12 -8.09
CA LEU A 150 -43.81 64.48 -6.79
C LEU A 150 -45.21 65.10 -6.88
N ARG A 151 -45.84 65.20 -8.05
CA ARG A 151 -47.28 65.52 -8.16
C ARG A 151 -48.14 64.48 -7.45
N ASP A 152 -47.75 63.20 -7.52
CA ASP A 152 -48.43 62.13 -6.80
C ASP A 152 -48.19 62.27 -5.29
N GLN A 153 -49.27 62.58 -4.57
CA GLN A 153 -49.25 62.77 -3.12
C GLN A 153 -48.90 61.48 -2.36
N ALA A 154 -49.14 60.31 -2.96
CA ALA A 154 -48.78 59.02 -2.40
C ALA A 154 -47.30 58.67 -2.61
N HIS A 155 -46.54 59.46 -3.38
CA HIS A 155 -45.12 59.24 -3.61
C HIS A 155 -44.31 59.58 -2.35
N PRO A 156 -43.81 58.59 -1.58
CA PRO A 156 -43.06 58.83 -0.36
C PRO A 156 -41.60 59.11 -0.74
N VAL A 157 -41.11 60.31 -0.47
CA VAL A 157 -39.67 60.63 -0.64
C VAL A 157 -38.90 60.35 0.65
N PHE A 158 -39.51 60.75 1.76
CA PHE A 158 -39.17 60.35 3.12
C PHE A 158 -40.48 59.90 3.76
N GLY A 159 -40.57 58.66 4.24
CA GLY A 159 -41.81 58.17 4.85
C GLY A 159 -42.16 59.03 6.07
N GLY A 160 -43.28 59.74 6.03
CA GLY A 160 -43.82 60.49 7.19
C GLY A 160 -43.59 62.01 7.24
N LEU A 161 -43.01 62.67 6.23
CA LEU A 161 -42.77 64.14 6.26
C LEU A 161 -44.01 65.04 6.41
N ARG A 162 -45.23 64.49 6.24
CA ARG A 162 -46.49 65.23 6.46
C ARG A 162 -46.90 65.27 7.94
N ASP A 163 -46.38 64.37 8.75
CA ASP A 163 -46.63 64.30 10.19
C ASP A 163 -45.29 64.16 10.92
N LEU A 164 -44.69 65.31 11.24
CA LEU A 164 -43.43 65.38 12.00
C LEU A 164 -43.52 64.61 13.32
N SER A 165 -44.69 64.52 13.94
CA SER A 165 -44.89 63.86 15.23
C SER A 165 -44.87 62.33 15.15
N GLY A 166 -45.15 61.76 13.97
CA GLY A 166 -45.07 60.33 13.69
C GLY A 166 -43.68 59.85 13.20
N LEU A 167 -42.72 60.77 13.00
CA LEU A 167 -41.36 60.42 12.61
C LEU A 167 -40.51 60.01 13.84
N PRO A 168 -39.59 59.06 13.71
CA PRO A 168 -38.69 58.73 14.82
C PRO A 168 -37.77 59.90 15.23
N PRO A 169 -37.37 60.01 16.52
CA PRO A 169 -36.67 61.18 17.06
C PRO A 169 -35.34 61.52 16.36
N ASP A 170 -34.60 60.52 15.91
CA ASP A 170 -33.39 60.62 15.08
C ASP A 170 -33.63 61.36 13.76
N VAL A 171 -34.78 61.12 13.11
CA VAL A 171 -35.17 61.79 11.86
C VAL A 171 -35.66 63.21 12.11
N GLN A 172 -36.43 63.41 13.18
CA GLN A 172 -36.82 64.76 13.59
C GLN A 172 -35.59 65.61 13.89
N ASN A 173 -34.62 65.06 14.61
CA ASN A 173 -33.34 65.71 14.91
C ASN A 173 -32.54 66.00 13.63
N PHE A 174 -32.47 65.07 12.69
CA PHE A 174 -31.79 65.26 11.40
C PHE A 174 -32.43 66.38 10.54
N LEU A 175 -33.76 66.44 10.51
CA LEU A 175 -34.50 67.48 9.77
C LEU A 175 -34.33 68.87 10.41
N ARG A 176 -34.24 68.94 11.75
CA ARG A 176 -34.05 70.18 12.53
C ARG A 176 -32.59 70.64 12.67
N ARG A 177 -31.61 69.95 12.09
CA ARG A 177 -30.20 70.42 12.08
C ARG A 177 -30.07 71.75 11.32
N GLY A 178 -29.21 72.64 11.81
CA GLY A 178 -28.99 73.99 11.27
C GLY A 178 -28.19 74.09 9.97
N GLU A 179 -27.87 72.98 9.30
CA GLU A 179 -27.16 72.98 8.01
C GLU A 179 -28.08 73.52 6.89
N LEU A 180 -27.61 74.40 6.02
CA LEU A 180 -28.47 75.00 4.98
C LEU A 180 -28.90 73.99 3.91
N LEU A 181 -27.99 73.11 3.49
CA LEU A 181 -28.21 72.14 2.42
C LEU A 181 -28.01 70.71 2.93
N VAL A 182 -28.88 69.80 2.51
CA VAL A 182 -28.76 68.36 2.77
C VAL A 182 -28.85 67.58 1.47
N ILE A 183 -27.89 66.68 1.24
CA ILE A 183 -27.85 65.78 0.08
C ILE A 183 -27.94 64.35 0.59
N THR A 184 -28.96 63.63 0.16
CA THR A 184 -29.18 62.23 0.55
C THR A 184 -29.71 61.43 -0.64
N LYS A 185 -29.64 60.11 -0.59
CA LYS A 185 -30.37 59.25 -1.54
C LYS A 185 -31.83 59.09 -1.13
N SER A 186 -32.70 58.76 -2.07
CA SER A 186 -34.10 58.38 -1.86
C SER A 186 -34.24 56.86 -1.71
N ASN A 187 -35.29 56.42 -1.02
CA ASN A 187 -35.62 55.00 -0.86
C ASN A 187 -36.20 54.38 -2.15
N ARG A 188 -36.59 55.21 -3.12
CA ARG A 188 -37.06 54.78 -4.45
C ARG A 188 -35.98 55.01 -5.50
N ARG A 189 -35.88 54.06 -6.41
CA ARG A 189 -35.05 54.18 -7.60
C ARG A 189 -35.78 55.02 -8.65
N ALA A 190 -35.03 55.80 -9.41
CA ALA A 190 -35.56 56.51 -10.56
C ALA A 190 -36.10 55.53 -11.61
N THR A 191 -37.28 55.83 -12.11
CA THR A 191 -37.90 55.19 -13.29
C THR A 191 -37.52 55.92 -14.57
N VAL A 192 -37.07 57.17 -14.46
CA VAL A 192 -36.71 58.07 -15.57
C VAL A 192 -35.18 58.07 -15.76
N HIS A 193 -34.75 57.99 -17.03
CA HIS A 193 -33.35 57.99 -17.49
C HIS A 193 -32.48 56.79 -17.07
N ARG A 194 -32.32 56.49 -15.77
CA ARG A 194 -31.57 55.32 -15.29
C ARG A 194 -32.11 54.77 -13.96
N THR A 195 -32.02 53.46 -13.77
CA THR A 195 -32.46 52.78 -12.53
C THR A 195 -31.40 52.91 -11.43
N ALA A 196 -31.34 54.07 -10.81
CA ALA A 196 -30.45 54.37 -9.68
C ALA A 196 -31.25 54.98 -8.51
N PRO A 197 -30.81 54.83 -7.25
CA PRO A 197 -31.37 55.61 -6.14
C PRO A 197 -31.35 57.10 -6.51
N MET A 198 -32.48 57.78 -6.37
CA MET A 198 -32.56 59.21 -6.69
C MET A 198 -31.81 60.04 -5.66
N ASP A 199 -31.20 61.12 -6.11
CA ASP A 199 -30.59 62.16 -5.29
C ASP A 199 -31.68 63.11 -4.80
N ALA A 200 -31.79 63.25 -3.49
CA ALA A 200 -32.69 64.15 -2.79
C ALA A 200 -31.88 65.32 -2.23
N ILE A 201 -32.10 66.51 -2.80
CA ILE A 201 -31.43 67.76 -2.45
C ILE A 201 -32.43 68.61 -1.68
N GLY A 202 -32.21 68.72 -0.37
CA GLY A 202 -33.04 69.50 0.53
C GLY A 202 -32.39 70.83 0.87
N LEU A 203 -33.09 71.92 0.61
CA LEU A 203 -32.69 73.27 1.03
C LEU A 203 -33.59 73.68 2.21
N ARG A 204 -32.99 73.86 3.40
CA ARG A 204 -33.74 74.19 4.62
C ARG A 204 -34.16 75.65 4.60
N ARG A 205 -35.38 75.91 5.07
CA ARG A 205 -35.96 77.25 5.20
C ARG A 205 -35.93 77.66 6.67
N PHE A 206 -35.40 78.84 6.95
CA PHE A 206 -35.25 79.38 8.30
C PHE A 206 -36.29 80.47 8.58
N ALA A 207 -36.78 80.53 9.82
CA ALA A 207 -37.51 81.67 10.35
C ALA A 207 -36.54 82.82 10.68
N ALA A 208 -37.08 84.01 10.91
CA ALA A 208 -36.31 85.16 11.39
C ALA A 208 -35.63 84.91 12.76
N SER A 209 -36.11 83.92 13.53
CA SER A 209 -35.50 83.45 14.79
C SER A 209 -34.28 82.53 14.59
N GLY A 210 -34.00 82.10 13.35
CA GLY A 210 -32.95 81.13 13.05
C GLY A 210 -33.37 79.65 13.17
N GLU A 211 -34.64 79.37 13.48
CA GLU A 211 -35.17 78.00 13.52
C GLU A 211 -35.58 77.50 12.12
N VAL A 212 -35.43 76.19 11.87
CA VAL A 212 -35.84 75.57 10.60
C VAL A 212 -37.36 75.38 10.58
N VAL A 213 -38.04 76.07 9.66
CA VAL A 213 -39.52 76.06 9.50
C VAL A 213 -40.01 75.32 8.26
N GLY A 214 -39.11 74.76 7.46
CA GLY A 214 -39.48 73.95 6.31
C GLY A 214 -38.28 73.50 5.48
N ILE A 215 -38.56 72.77 4.40
CA ILE A 215 -37.55 72.29 3.46
C ILE A 215 -38.09 72.29 2.02
N HIS A 216 -37.31 72.87 1.12
CA HIS A 216 -37.52 72.74 -0.33
C HIS A 216 -36.79 71.49 -0.80
N LEU A 217 -37.51 70.52 -1.36
CA LEU A 217 -36.96 69.25 -1.76
C LEU A 217 -36.97 69.10 -3.28
N PHE A 218 -35.77 69.01 -3.85
CA PHE A 218 -35.56 68.59 -5.24
C PHE A 218 -35.17 67.11 -5.27
N LEU A 219 -35.78 66.36 -6.18
CA LEU A 219 -35.52 64.95 -6.38
C LEU A 219 -35.07 64.74 -7.83
N GLY A 220 -33.98 64.00 -8.03
CA GLY A 220 -33.43 63.81 -9.37
C GLY A 220 -32.23 62.87 -9.41
N LEU A 221 -31.39 63.05 -10.43
CA LEU A 221 -30.18 62.25 -10.64
C LEU A 221 -29.04 63.16 -11.09
N PHE A 222 -27.87 63.05 -10.46
CA PHE A 222 -26.64 63.63 -11.02
C PHE A 222 -26.35 63.04 -12.41
N THR A 223 -25.97 63.87 -13.38
CA THR A 223 -25.66 63.43 -14.75
C THR A 223 -24.31 62.73 -14.82
N SER A 224 -24.01 62.04 -15.93
CA SER A 224 -22.69 61.39 -16.11
C SER A 224 -21.52 62.38 -16.03
N LEU A 225 -21.73 63.64 -16.43
CA LEU A 225 -20.75 64.72 -16.33
C LEU A 225 -20.37 65.04 -14.88
N ALA A 226 -21.31 64.93 -13.94
CA ALA A 226 -21.05 65.13 -12.52
C ALA A 226 -20.11 64.05 -11.94
N TYR A 227 -20.18 62.81 -12.44
CA TYR A 227 -19.33 61.72 -11.96
C TYR A 227 -17.95 61.70 -12.63
N SER A 228 -17.78 62.30 -13.81
CA SER A 228 -16.50 62.34 -14.54
C SER A 228 -15.66 63.59 -14.29
N ARG A 229 -16.24 64.65 -13.70
CA ARG A 229 -15.48 65.83 -13.25
C ARG A 229 -14.62 65.50 -12.03
N SER A 230 -13.50 66.21 -11.91
CA SER A 230 -12.68 66.15 -10.69
C SER A 230 -13.46 66.77 -9.52
N PRO A 231 -13.48 66.13 -8.33
CA PRO A 231 -14.08 66.70 -7.13
C PRO A 231 -13.59 68.12 -6.78
N HIS A 232 -12.38 68.49 -7.23
CA HIS A 232 -11.81 69.82 -7.06
C HIS A 232 -12.58 70.94 -7.80
N SER A 233 -13.41 70.61 -8.80
CA SER A 233 -14.20 71.60 -9.56
C SER A 233 -15.69 71.60 -9.21
N ILE A 234 -16.13 70.68 -8.35
CA ILE A 234 -17.53 70.55 -7.94
C ILE A 234 -17.74 71.38 -6.66
N PRO A 235 -18.66 72.37 -6.65
CA PRO A 235 -18.98 73.12 -5.43
C PRO A 235 -19.38 72.19 -4.28
N LEU A 236 -19.13 72.61 -3.03
CA LEU A 236 -19.15 71.80 -1.80
C LEU A 236 -18.01 70.77 -1.70
N LEU A 237 -17.79 69.96 -2.75
CA LEU A 237 -16.73 68.96 -2.76
C LEU A 237 -15.33 69.59 -2.81
N ARG A 238 -15.15 70.66 -3.59
CA ARG A 238 -13.87 71.37 -3.68
C ARG A 238 -13.41 71.92 -2.32
N LEU A 239 -14.36 72.43 -1.53
CA LEU A 239 -14.10 72.94 -0.18
C LEU A 239 -13.70 71.80 0.75
N LYS A 240 -14.48 70.72 0.73
CA LYS A 240 -14.26 69.52 1.55
C LYS A 240 -12.91 68.86 1.24
N VAL A 241 -12.60 68.66 -0.03
CA VAL A 241 -11.33 68.08 -0.49
C VAL A 241 -10.15 68.95 -0.06
N ARG A 242 -10.29 70.28 -0.16
CA ARG A 242 -9.26 71.21 0.33
C ARG A 242 -9.02 71.04 1.83
N HIS A 243 -10.08 70.99 2.64
CA HIS A 243 -9.95 70.77 4.09
C HIS A 243 -9.26 69.45 4.43
N ILE A 244 -9.59 68.36 3.72
CA ILE A 244 -8.94 67.05 3.93
C ILE A 244 -7.44 67.10 3.58
N VAL A 245 -7.08 67.73 2.47
CA VAL A 245 -5.68 67.87 2.05
C VAL A 245 -4.89 68.76 3.03
N GLU A 246 -5.48 69.88 3.48
CA GLU A 246 -4.87 70.76 4.49
C GLU A 246 -4.68 70.03 5.83
N ARG A 247 -5.71 69.27 6.27
CA ARG A 247 -5.66 68.47 7.50
C ARG A 247 -4.64 67.34 7.46
N ALA A 248 -4.40 66.75 6.28
CA ALA A 248 -3.40 65.69 6.12
C ALA A 248 -1.96 66.21 6.29
N GLY A 249 -1.72 67.51 6.10
CA GLY A 249 -0.41 68.13 6.28
C GLY A 249 0.68 67.63 5.32
N LEU A 250 0.31 66.87 4.28
CA LEU A 250 1.24 66.31 3.29
C LEU A 250 1.61 67.37 2.25
N ALA A 251 2.90 67.44 1.88
CA ALA A 251 3.33 68.33 0.81
C ALA A 251 2.70 67.88 -0.53
N PRO A 252 2.01 68.76 -1.30
CA PRO A 252 1.27 68.35 -2.51
C PRO A 252 2.11 67.66 -3.59
N ALA A 253 3.41 67.96 -3.64
CA ALA A 253 4.35 67.37 -4.61
C ALA A 253 5.00 66.05 -4.14
N SER A 254 4.81 65.66 -2.88
CA SER A 254 5.36 64.42 -2.30
C SER A 254 4.67 63.17 -2.89
N HIS A 255 5.29 62.00 -2.71
CA HIS A 255 4.71 60.72 -3.15
C HIS A 255 3.33 60.50 -2.50
N ASP A 256 3.26 60.61 -1.18
CA ASP A 256 2.02 60.44 -0.42
C ASP A 256 1.00 61.56 -0.71
N GLY A 257 1.47 62.79 -0.94
CA GLY A 257 0.60 63.90 -1.36
C GLY A 257 -0.08 63.67 -2.71
N LYS A 258 0.65 63.12 -3.70
CA LYS A 258 0.09 62.74 -5.00
C LYS A 258 -0.85 61.53 -4.87
N ALA A 259 -0.50 60.54 -4.06
CA ALA A 259 -1.33 59.38 -3.80
C ALA A 259 -2.65 59.76 -3.10
N LEU A 260 -2.58 60.67 -2.11
CA LEU A 260 -3.75 61.22 -1.41
C LEU A 260 -4.72 61.90 -2.38
N LEU A 261 -4.21 62.78 -3.25
CA LEU A 261 -5.01 63.45 -4.28
C LEU A 261 -5.65 62.45 -5.24
N HIS A 262 -4.89 61.43 -5.67
CA HIS A 262 -5.41 60.38 -6.53
C HIS A 262 -6.52 59.54 -5.86
N ILE A 263 -6.39 59.21 -4.57
CA ILE A 263 -7.45 58.54 -3.80
C ILE A 263 -8.71 59.40 -3.78
N LEU A 264 -8.58 60.70 -3.50
CA LEU A 264 -9.71 61.63 -3.46
C LEU A 264 -10.39 61.79 -4.84
N ASP A 265 -9.62 61.83 -5.94
CA ASP A 265 -10.15 61.90 -7.31
C ASP A 265 -10.87 60.61 -7.76
N THR A 266 -10.45 59.45 -7.25
CA THR A 266 -10.96 58.13 -7.66
C THR A 266 -12.03 57.58 -6.72
N LEU A 267 -12.23 58.17 -5.53
CA LEU A 267 -13.31 57.77 -4.63
C LEU A 267 -14.70 57.99 -5.27
N PRO A 268 -15.70 57.13 -4.95
CA PRO A 268 -17.06 57.35 -5.43
C PRO A 268 -17.58 58.72 -4.97
N ARG A 269 -18.15 59.50 -5.88
CA ARG A 269 -18.61 60.88 -5.58
C ARG A 269 -19.67 60.89 -4.48
N ASP A 270 -20.49 59.85 -4.43
CA ASP A 270 -21.48 59.66 -3.37
C ASP A 270 -20.85 59.52 -1.98
N GLU A 271 -19.67 58.88 -1.87
CA GLU A 271 -18.94 58.79 -0.61
C GLU A 271 -18.35 60.15 -0.23
N LEU A 272 -17.82 60.91 -1.18
CA LEU A 272 -17.33 62.27 -0.93
C LEU A 272 -18.46 63.22 -0.49
N LEU A 273 -19.65 63.10 -1.09
CA LEU A 273 -20.81 63.95 -0.77
C LEU A 273 -21.42 63.60 0.60
N GLN A 274 -21.60 62.31 0.91
CA GLN A 274 -22.40 61.87 2.06
C GLN A 274 -21.59 61.60 3.34
N THR A 275 -20.28 61.38 3.26
CA THR A 275 -19.44 61.10 4.44
C THR A 275 -19.14 62.39 5.21
N SER A 276 -19.03 62.38 6.54
CA SER A 276 -18.53 63.56 7.26
C SER A 276 -17.06 63.84 6.94
N GLU A 277 -16.56 65.06 7.19
CA GLU A 277 -15.13 65.36 6.98
C GLU A 277 -14.22 64.48 7.86
N ASP A 278 -14.59 64.23 9.11
CA ASP A 278 -13.82 63.36 10.02
C ASP A 278 -13.73 61.91 9.51
N GLN A 279 -14.85 61.31 9.14
CA GLN A 279 -14.87 59.93 8.66
C GLN A 279 -14.20 59.80 7.28
N LEU A 280 -14.29 60.82 6.44
CA LEU A 280 -13.62 60.85 5.14
C LEU A 280 -12.10 60.90 5.33
N PHE A 281 -11.60 61.72 6.28
CA PHE A 281 -10.19 61.78 6.62
C PHE A 281 -9.64 60.41 7.05
N GLU A 282 -10.29 59.75 8.01
CA GLU A 282 -9.90 58.41 8.48
C GLU A 282 -9.88 57.37 7.36
N THR A 283 -10.91 57.37 6.51
CA THR A 283 -11.01 56.44 5.38
C THR A 283 -9.87 56.65 4.37
N VAL A 284 -9.61 57.91 4.01
CA VAL A 284 -8.61 58.25 2.99
C VAL A 284 -7.18 57.96 3.48
N ILE A 285 -6.86 58.28 4.74
CA ILE A 285 -5.57 57.94 5.35
C ILE A 285 -5.41 56.43 5.49
N GLY A 286 -6.47 55.72 5.87
CA GLY A 286 -6.48 54.27 5.91
C GLY A 286 -6.19 53.64 4.56
N ILE A 287 -6.76 54.18 3.47
CA ILE A 287 -6.48 53.73 2.09
C ILE A 287 -5.03 54.03 1.70
N LEU A 288 -4.51 55.21 2.05
CA LEU A 288 -3.11 55.58 1.77
C LEU A 288 -2.13 54.57 2.38
N ASN A 289 -2.36 54.14 3.62
CA ASN A 289 -1.52 53.14 4.31
C ASN A 289 -1.55 51.73 3.67
N LEU A 290 -2.56 51.42 2.84
CA LEU A 290 -2.62 50.15 2.10
C LEU A 290 -1.63 50.09 0.94
N GLY A 291 -1.14 51.23 0.45
CA GLY A 291 -0.09 51.30 -0.57
C GLY A 291 1.21 50.66 -0.11
N GLU A 292 1.57 50.82 1.17
CA GLU A 292 2.77 50.21 1.77
C GLU A 292 2.55 48.76 2.21
N ARG A 293 1.32 48.40 2.59
CA ARG A 293 0.97 47.06 3.10
C ARG A 293 -0.27 46.52 2.39
N GLN A 294 -0.03 45.75 1.33
CA GLN A 294 -1.08 45.08 0.58
C GLN A 294 -1.78 44.03 1.44
N ARG A 295 -2.99 44.35 1.93
CA ARG A 295 -3.82 43.46 2.73
C ARG A 295 -5.29 43.67 2.41
N ILE A 296 -6.12 42.70 2.79
CA ILE A 296 -7.57 42.89 2.74
C ILE A 296 -7.95 43.91 3.83
N ALA A 297 -8.69 44.95 3.45
CA ALA A 297 -9.10 46.02 4.36
C ALA A 297 -10.55 46.44 4.08
N LEU A 298 -11.25 46.84 5.13
CA LEU A 298 -12.67 47.19 5.10
C LEU A 298 -12.89 48.61 5.66
N PHE A 299 -13.54 49.47 4.88
CA PHE A 299 -14.01 50.78 5.32
C PHE A 299 -15.54 50.83 5.26
N VAL A 300 -16.19 51.14 6.38
CA VAL A 300 -17.65 51.09 6.52
C VAL A 300 -18.22 52.49 6.71
N ARG A 301 -19.23 52.83 5.91
CA ARG A 301 -20.08 54.01 6.13
C ARG A 301 -21.53 53.59 6.34
N ARG A 302 -22.06 53.96 7.50
CA ARG A 302 -23.45 53.72 7.89
C ARG A 302 -24.28 54.92 7.48
N ASP A 303 -25.39 54.70 6.77
CA ASP A 303 -26.35 55.76 6.46
C ASP A 303 -27.03 56.24 7.75
N PRO A 304 -27.13 57.56 8.02
CA PRO A 304 -27.74 58.09 9.25
C PRO A 304 -29.20 57.68 9.48
N LEU A 305 -29.90 57.24 8.41
CA LEU A 305 -31.29 56.80 8.46
C LEU A 305 -31.42 55.27 8.46
N GLU A 306 -30.31 54.54 8.62
CA GLU A 306 -30.21 53.08 8.66
C GLU A 306 -30.80 52.36 7.44
N ARG A 307 -30.76 53.00 6.26
CA ARG A 307 -31.33 52.43 5.03
C ARG A 307 -30.38 51.46 4.34
N PHE A 308 -29.10 51.75 4.42
CA PHE A 308 -28.04 50.92 3.86
C PHE A 308 -26.72 51.16 4.57
N VAL A 309 -25.78 50.24 4.37
CA VAL A 309 -24.39 50.36 4.78
C VAL A 309 -23.51 50.23 3.53
N SER A 310 -22.63 51.20 3.31
CA SER A 310 -21.63 51.19 2.24
C SER A 310 -20.34 50.59 2.79
N CYS A 311 -19.87 49.50 2.19
CA CYS A 311 -18.66 48.80 2.58
C CYS A 311 -17.65 48.86 1.42
N LEU A 312 -16.55 49.58 1.60
CA LEU A 312 -15.43 49.60 0.65
C LEU A 312 -14.40 48.55 1.08
N VAL A 313 -14.25 47.50 0.27
CA VAL A 313 -13.29 46.41 0.50
C VAL A 313 -12.15 46.52 -0.50
N TYR A 314 -10.92 46.54 0.01
CA TYR A 314 -9.70 46.47 -0.80
C TYR A 314 -9.14 45.05 -0.73
N VAL A 315 -8.71 44.49 -1.87
CA VAL A 315 -8.19 43.13 -1.99
C VAL A 315 -6.97 43.14 -2.91
N PRO A 316 -5.87 42.43 -2.60
CA PRO A 316 -4.79 42.23 -3.55
C PRO A 316 -5.32 41.72 -4.89
N ARG A 317 -4.95 42.38 -5.99
CA ARG A 317 -5.51 42.13 -7.33
C ARG A 317 -5.41 40.66 -7.75
N GLU A 318 -4.32 40.00 -7.38
CA GLU A 318 -4.05 38.58 -7.67
C GLU A 318 -4.99 37.61 -6.95
N ARG A 319 -5.60 38.02 -5.83
CA ARG A 319 -6.51 37.21 -5.02
C ARG A 319 -7.98 37.39 -5.41
N TYR A 320 -8.29 38.36 -6.27
CA TYR A 320 -9.68 38.68 -6.62
C TYR A 320 -10.24 37.70 -7.66
N ASP A 321 -11.33 37.01 -7.29
CA ASP A 321 -12.19 36.26 -8.21
C ASP A 321 -13.68 36.49 -7.88
N ALA A 322 -14.58 36.01 -8.75
CA ALA A 322 -16.03 36.16 -8.56
C ALA A 322 -16.55 35.40 -7.33
N ALA A 323 -15.93 34.27 -6.96
CA ALA A 323 -16.34 33.44 -5.83
C ALA A 323 -15.99 34.11 -4.48
N LEU A 324 -14.83 34.76 -4.39
CA LEU A 324 -14.40 35.54 -3.24
C LEU A 324 -15.31 36.74 -3.03
N ARG A 325 -15.69 37.44 -4.11
CA ARG A 325 -16.67 38.54 -4.07
C ARG A 325 -18.01 38.06 -3.48
N GLU A 326 -18.49 36.88 -3.86
CA GLU A 326 -19.74 36.30 -3.34
C GLU A 326 -19.62 35.91 -1.87
N ARG A 327 -18.49 35.31 -1.45
CA ARG A 327 -18.21 35.04 -0.03
C ARG A 327 -18.19 36.33 0.79
N PHE A 328 -17.56 37.39 0.29
CA PHE A 328 -17.53 38.69 0.96
C PHE A 328 -18.92 39.31 1.05
N ALA A 329 -19.70 39.28 -0.03
CA ALA A 329 -21.08 39.73 -0.01
C ALA A 329 -21.93 39.01 1.05
N ALA A 330 -21.79 37.68 1.16
CA ALA A 330 -22.50 36.89 2.16
C ALA A 330 -22.09 37.26 3.59
N ILE A 331 -20.78 37.38 3.87
CA ILE A 331 -20.25 37.78 5.18
C ILE A 331 -20.77 39.18 5.58
N LEU A 332 -20.75 40.14 4.65
CA LEU A 332 -21.22 41.51 4.88
C LEU A 332 -22.75 41.57 5.08
N ALA A 333 -23.52 40.83 4.27
CA ALA A 333 -24.98 40.75 4.40
C ALA A 333 -25.39 40.13 5.75
N GLU A 334 -24.73 39.05 6.17
CA GLU A 334 -24.92 38.42 7.47
C GLU A 334 -24.58 39.38 8.62
N ALA A 335 -23.43 40.04 8.55
CA ALA A 335 -22.94 40.93 9.61
C ALA A 335 -23.90 42.10 9.89
N PHE A 336 -24.49 42.70 8.85
CA PHE A 336 -25.41 43.83 8.98
C PHE A 336 -26.90 43.43 8.99
N ALA A 337 -27.22 42.14 9.08
CA ALA A 337 -28.59 41.61 8.99
C ALA A 337 -29.37 42.19 7.80
N GLY A 338 -28.71 42.28 6.65
CA GLY A 338 -29.18 42.95 5.45
C GLY A 338 -29.06 42.10 4.20
N GLU A 339 -29.31 42.72 3.05
CA GLU A 339 -29.21 42.08 1.74
C GLU A 339 -28.31 42.89 0.83
N LEU A 340 -27.50 42.23 -0.01
CA LEU A 340 -26.71 42.92 -1.02
C LEU A 340 -27.64 43.62 -2.02
N SER A 341 -27.61 44.95 -2.05
CA SER A 341 -28.41 45.73 -3.00
C SER A 341 -27.70 45.87 -4.35
N THR A 342 -26.42 46.19 -4.32
CA THR A 342 -25.58 46.38 -5.51
C THR A 342 -24.10 46.33 -5.08
N PHE A 343 -23.22 46.05 -6.03
CA PHE A 343 -21.78 46.18 -5.83
C PHE A 343 -21.16 46.88 -7.04
N TYR A 344 -20.00 47.50 -6.82
CA TYR A 344 -19.20 48.13 -7.87
C TYR A 344 -17.76 47.68 -7.73
N THR A 345 -17.23 46.99 -8.73
CA THR A 345 -15.81 46.61 -8.78
C THR A 345 -15.06 47.66 -9.59
N HIS A 346 -13.98 48.19 -9.02
CA HIS A 346 -13.03 49.07 -9.70
C HIS A 346 -11.68 48.38 -9.76
N LEU A 347 -11.20 48.13 -10.98
CA LEU A 347 -9.89 47.58 -11.28
C LEU A 347 -9.16 48.62 -12.11
N ASP A 348 -8.07 49.16 -11.58
CA ASP A 348 -7.14 50.07 -12.26
C ASP A 348 -5.72 49.47 -12.22
N ASP A 349 -4.71 50.28 -12.50
CA ASP A 349 -3.30 49.88 -12.45
C ASP A 349 -2.77 49.68 -11.02
N SER A 350 -3.61 49.86 -9.99
CA SER A 350 -3.26 49.62 -8.59
C SER A 350 -3.03 48.12 -8.31
N PRO A 351 -2.13 47.76 -7.39
CA PRO A 351 -1.99 46.39 -6.88
C PRO A 351 -3.22 45.90 -6.09
N LEU A 352 -4.18 46.78 -5.77
CA LEU A 352 -5.39 46.45 -5.04
C LEU A 352 -6.64 46.62 -5.91
N ALA A 353 -7.48 45.59 -5.96
CA ALA A 353 -8.86 45.69 -6.43
C ALA A 353 -9.73 46.35 -5.36
N ARG A 354 -10.55 47.34 -5.74
CA ARG A 354 -11.53 47.97 -4.85
C ARG A 354 -12.92 47.50 -5.19
N ILE A 355 -13.65 47.02 -4.19
CA ILE A 355 -15.03 46.58 -4.32
C ILE A 355 -15.90 47.37 -3.34
N GLN A 356 -16.87 48.11 -3.85
CA GLN A 356 -17.88 48.77 -3.04
C GLN A 356 -19.12 47.87 -2.96
N PHE A 357 -19.50 47.44 -1.75
CA PHE A 357 -20.75 46.73 -1.50
C PHE A 357 -21.75 47.68 -0.84
N ILE A 358 -22.97 47.72 -1.36
CA ILE A 358 -24.09 48.44 -0.74
C ILE A 358 -25.03 47.41 -0.14
N ILE A 359 -25.02 47.30 1.19
CA ILE A 359 -25.88 46.37 1.94
C ILE A 359 -27.14 47.13 2.35
N ARG A 360 -28.30 46.73 1.82
CA ARG A 360 -29.60 47.28 2.20
C ARG A 360 -29.99 46.74 3.57
N THR A 361 -30.34 47.63 4.48
CA THR A 361 -30.67 47.30 5.85
C THR A 361 -32.13 47.55 6.18
N THR A 362 -32.61 46.92 7.25
CA THR A 362 -33.94 47.22 7.81
C THR A 362 -33.77 48.20 8.95
N ARG A 363 -34.41 49.38 8.82
CA ARG A 363 -34.37 50.44 9.83
C ARG A 363 -34.80 49.93 11.21
N GLY A 364 -34.08 50.33 12.25
CA GLY A 364 -34.29 49.94 13.65
C GLY A 364 -33.81 48.52 13.99
N LYS A 365 -33.21 47.81 13.02
CA LYS A 365 -32.73 46.43 13.16
C LYS A 365 -31.27 46.26 12.73
N VAL A 366 -30.53 47.35 12.54
CA VAL A 366 -29.11 47.28 12.16
C VAL A 366 -28.28 46.94 13.39
N PRO A 367 -27.58 45.79 13.41
CA PRO A 367 -26.77 45.40 14.56
C PRO A 367 -25.55 46.31 14.72
N ALA A 368 -25.07 46.46 15.96
CA ALA A 368 -23.77 47.05 16.22
C ALA A 368 -22.67 46.07 15.78
N VAL A 369 -21.92 46.44 14.74
CA VAL A 369 -20.87 45.61 14.14
C VAL A 369 -19.50 46.18 14.49
N ASP A 370 -18.59 45.33 14.96
CA ASP A 370 -17.16 45.63 15.10
C ASP A 370 -16.48 45.50 13.74
N ASP A 371 -16.10 46.65 13.16
CA ASP A 371 -15.52 46.73 11.83
C ASP A 371 -14.15 46.01 11.75
N ALA A 372 -13.37 45.98 12.83
CA ALA A 372 -12.07 45.31 12.86
C ALA A 372 -12.21 43.78 12.90
N ALA A 373 -13.18 43.27 13.68
CA ALA A 373 -13.49 41.84 13.69
C ALA A 373 -14.04 41.36 12.33
N LEU A 374 -14.86 42.20 11.69
CA LEU A 374 -15.41 41.92 10.37
C LEU A 374 -14.31 41.92 9.29
N GLU A 375 -13.38 42.88 9.33
CA GLU A 375 -12.19 42.89 8.46
C GLU A 375 -11.38 41.59 8.59
N LYS A 376 -11.13 41.12 9.82
CA LYS A 376 -10.41 39.87 10.07
C LYS A 376 -11.14 38.65 9.47
N ARG A 377 -12.47 38.61 9.57
CA ARG A 377 -13.30 37.55 8.99
C ARG A 377 -13.24 37.54 7.45
N LEU A 378 -13.22 38.72 6.82
CA LEU A 378 -13.00 38.85 5.37
C LEU A 378 -11.58 38.44 4.97
N ALA A 379 -10.56 38.83 5.75
CA ALA A 379 -9.18 38.45 5.50
C ALA A 379 -8.98 36.92 5.53
N GLU A 380 -9.60 36.21 6.49
CA GLU A 380 -9.56 34.75 6.56
C GLU A 380 -10.23 34.09 5.35
N ALA A 381 -11.36 34.63 4.89
CA ALA A 381 -12.06 34.13 3.70
C ALA A 381 -11.28 34.35 2.40
N GLY A 382 -10.27 35.23 2.40
CA GLY A 382 -9.37 35.52 1.29
C GLY A 382 -8.01 34.79 1.32
N ARG A 383 -7.80 33.85 2.24
CA ARG A 383 -6.56 33.03 2.30
C ARG A 383 -6.55 31.92 1.25
N SER A 384 -5.39 31.74 0.61
CA SER A 384 -5.15 30.64 -0.34
C SER A 384 -4.96 29.29 0.40
N TRP A 385 -4.98 28.17 -0.33
CA TRP A 385 -4.61 26.87 0.25
C TRP A 385 -3.14 26.85 0.69
N SER A 386 -2.25 27.46 -0.11
CA SER A 386 -0.83 27.59 0.21
C SER A 386 -0.58 28.43 1.47
N ASP A 387 -1.32 29.53 1.66
CA ASP A 387 -1.25 30.35 2.88
C ASP A 387 -1.63 29.53 4.12
N ARG A 388 -2.63 28.64 3.98
CA ARG A 388 -3.06 27.74 5.05
C ARG A 388 -2.05 26.64 5.33
N LEU A 389 -1.44 26.06 4.29
CA LEU A 389 -0.37 25.08 4.42
C LEU A 389 0.85 25.68 5.13
N GLU A 390 1.28 26.87 4.72
CA GLU A 390 2.43 27.57 5.33
C GLU A 390 2.17 27.88 6.81
N GLY A 391 0.96 28.36 7.14
CA GLY A 391 0.54 28.57 8.52
C GLY A 391 0.52 27.29 9.35
N ALA A 392 -0.05 26.20 8.81
CA ALA A 392 -0.10 24.91 9.49
C ALA A 392 1.30 24.29 9.67
N ALA A 393 2.16 24.39 8.65
CA ALA A 393 3.53 23.90 8.70
C ALA A 393 4.35 24.67 9.74
N THR A 394 4.25 26.01 9.74
CA THR A 394 4.93 26.87 10.72
C THR A 394 4.50 26.54 12.15
N ALA A 395 3.21 26.32 12.38
CA ALA A 395 2.70 25.93 13.70
C ALA A 395 3.20 24.54 14.16
N ALA A 396 3.37 23.59 13.23
CA ALA A 396 3.74 22.21 13.55
C ALA A 396 5.26 21.95 13.60
N LEU A 397 6.06 22.72 12.86
CA LEU A 397 7.50 22.48 12.65
C LEU A 397 8.39 23.67 13.05
N GLY A 398 7.82 24.86 13.26
CA GLY A 398 8.56 26.12 13.38
C GLY A 398 8.80 26.78 12.02
N GLU A 399 9.04 28.10 12.02
CA GLU A 399 9.11 28.94 10.80
C GLU A 399 10.23 28.51 9.86
N GLU A 400 11.46 28.34 10.37
CA GLU A 400 12.63 27.99 9.57
C GLU A 400 12.49 26.63 8.88
N GLU A 401 12.08 25.59 9.62
CA GLU A 401 11.93 24.23 9.11
C GLU A 401 10.72 24.12 8.16
N ALA A 402 9.62 24.81 8.45
CA ALA A 402 8.46 24.87 7.56
C ALA A 402 8.82 25.47 6.20
N HIS A 403 9.50 26.62 6.17
CA HIS A 403 9.97 27.24 4.92
C HIS A 403 11.02 26.38 4.21
N ALA A 404 11.92 25.72 4.93
CA ALA A 404 12.89 24.82 4.32
C ALA A 404 12.22 23.65 3.59
N ARG A 405 11.22 23.00 4.21
CA ARG A 405 10.49 21.87 3.59
C ARG A 405 9.59 22.30 2.44
N LEU A 406 8.83 23.38 2.62
CA LEU A 406 7.93 23.88 1.58
C LEU A 406 8.67 24.37 0.34
N ARG A 407 9.90 24.87 0.47
CA ARG A 407 10.76 25.23 -0.68
C ARG A 407 11.25 24.04 -1.49
N ARG A 408 11.34 22.85 -0.88
CA ARG A 408 11.83 21.64 -1.54
C ARG A 408 10.76 20.92 -2.36
N VAL A 409 9.49 21.21 -2.09
CA VAL A 409 8.34 20.60 -2.74
C VAL A 409 7.75 21.59 -3.74
N SER A 410 7.61 21.19 -5.00
CA SER A 410 6.87 21.95 -6.00
C SER A 410 5.42 22.17 -5.54
N SER A 411 4.71 23.13 -6.15
CA SER A 411 3.30 23.37 -5.82
C SER A 411 2.48 22.08 -5.91
N PHE A 412 1.76 21.72 -4.84
CA PHE A 412 0.87 20.55 -4.83
C PHE A 412 -0.16 20.65 -5.96
N PRO A 413 -0.50 19.56 -6.67
CA PRO A 413 -1.49 19.60 -7.74
C PRO A 413 -2.86 20.14 -7.27
N ILE A 414 -3.57 20.87 -8.13
CA ILE A 414 -4.89 21.46 -7.80
C ILE A 414 -5.88 20.39 -7.31
N GLY A 415 -5.84 19.20 -7.91
CA GLY A 415 -6.66 18.05 -7.49
C GLY A 415 -6.42 17.67 -6.02
N TYR A 416 -5.15 17.63 -5.59
CA TYR A 416 -4.76 17.38 -4.20
C TYR A 416 -5.22 18.51 -3.27
N GLN A 417 -4.98 19.77 -3.65
CA GLN A 417 -5.37 20.95 -2.86
C GLN A 417 -6.88 21.02 -2.60
N SER A 418 -7.69 20.55 -3.56
CA SER A 418 -9.15 20.59 -3.44
C SER A 418 -9.72 19.58 -2.43
N ARG A 419 -8.95 18.54 -2.08
CA ARG A 419 -9.41 17.40 -1.27
C ARG A 419 -8.66 17.22 0.05
N THR A 420 -7.47 17.81 0.16
CA THR A 420 -6.62 17.68 1.35
C THR A 420 -6.54 18.98 2.11
N ASP A 421 -6.78 18.94 3.41
CA ASP A 421 -6.57 20.10 4.27
C ASP A 421 -5.08 20.36 4.58
N ALA A 422 -4.78 21.55 5.08
CA ALA A 422 -3.42 21.97 5.38
C ALA A 422 -2.73 21.10 6.46
N GLY A 423 -3.46 20.62 7.46
CA GLY A 423 -2.90 19.79 8.53
C GLY A 423 -2.49 18.41 8.02
N GLN A 424 -3.34 17.79 7.22
CA GLN A 424 -3.01 16.52 6.56
C GLN A 424 -1.86 16.68 5.55
N ALA A 425 -1.80 17.77 4.81
CA ALA A 425 -0.67 18.04 3.92
C ALA A 425 0.67 18.16 4.66
N VAL A 426 0.69 18.72 5.88
CA VAL A 426 1.88 18.71 6.75
C VAL A 426 2.28 17.29 7.18
N ALA A 427 1.30 16.42 7.45
CA ALA A 427 1.58 15.01 7.75
C ALA A 427 2.17 14.29 6.54
N ASP A 428 1.66 14.57 5.33
CA ASP A 428 2.19 14.02 4.08
C ASP A 428 3.63 14.45 3.82
N LEU A 429 4.00 15.71 4.10
CA LEU A 429 5.39 16.18 3.98
C LEU A 429 6.38 15.31 4.75
N ARG A 430 6.02 14.83 5.96
CA ARG A 430 6.89 13.94 6.74
C ARG A 430 7.09 12.58 6.09
N ARG A 431 6.06 12.04 5.43
CA ARG A 431 6.14 10.75 4.72
C ARG A 431 6.91 10.89 3.40
N ILE A 432 6.73 12.02 2.70
CA ILE A 432 7.52 12.39 1.51
C ILE A 432 9.02 12.44 1.86
N ASP A 433 9.40 13.10 2.95
CA ASP A 433 10.78 13.14 3.40
C ASP A 433 11.35 11.75 3.68
N ALA A 434 10.55 10.84 4.27
CA ALA A 434 10.99 9.48 4.60
C ALA A 434 11.25 8.63 3.36
N VAL A 435 10.39 8.71 2.32
CA VAL A 435 10.65 8.00 1.05
C VAL A 435 11.84 8.58 0.29
N LEU A 436 12.02 9.90 0.34
CA LEU A 436 13.20 10.57 -0.24
C LEU A 436 14.50 10.20 0.48
N ALA A 437 14.44 9.97 1.79
CA ALA A 437 15.57 9.49 2.60
C ALA A 437 15.91 8.00 2.36
N GLY A 438 15.17 7.30 1.49
CA GLY A 438 15.45 5.92 1.09
C GLY A 438 14.47 4.88 1.61
N SER A 439 13.35 5.28 2.25
CA SER A 439 12.27 4.33 2.56
C SER A 439 11.66 3.81 1.25
N PRO A 440 11.54 2.48 1.04
CA PRO A 440 11.03 1.92 -0.21
C PRO A 440 9.54 2.20 -0.44
N LEU A 441 8.78 2.39 0.66
CA LEU A 441 7.34 2.63 0.65
C LEU A 441 6.94 3.22 2.02
N GLU A 442 6.15 4.29 2.01
CA GLU A 442 5.45 4.76 3.22
C GLU A 442 3.94 4.60 3.04
N VAL A 443 3.24 4.40 4.15
CA VAL A 443 1.79 4.12 4.16
C VAL A 443 1.15 4.90 5.29
N SER A 444 -0.02 5.48 5.04
CA SER A 444 -0.84 6.13 6.08
C SER A 444 -2.30 5.73 5.95
N LEU A 445 -2.85 5.09 6.98
CA LEU A 445 -4.27 4.71 7.03
C LEU A 445 -5.05 5.74 7.85
N HIS A 446 -6.02 6.39 7.21
CA HIS A 446 -6.86 7.43 7.79
C HIS A 446 -8.29 6.90 8.02
N PRO A 447 -8.64 6.50 9.25
CA PRO A 447 -10.03 6.18 9.57
C PRO A 447 -10.86 7.46 9.51
N LYS A 448 -11.87 7.50 8.63
CA LYS A 448 -12.80 8.64 8.54
C LYS A 448 -14.01 8.49 9.47
N GLU A 449 -14.70 9.59 9.74
CA GLU A 449 -15.91 9.63 10.58
C GLU A 449 -17.10 8.86 9.96
N ARG A 450 -18.15 8.66 10.76
CA ARG A 450 -19.31 7.82 10.44
C ARG A 450 -20.04 8.34 9.19
N GLY A 451 -19.92 7.60 8.08
CA GLY A 451 -20.61 7.92 6.81
C GLY A 451 -19.67 8.10 5.61
N GLU A 452 -18.36 8.26 5.84
CA GLU A 452 -17.34 8.31 4.78
C GLU A 452 -16.49 7.04 4.74
N LEU A 453 -16.00 6.70 3.54
CA LEU A 453 -15.08 5.57 3.36
C LEU A 453 -13.69 5.93 3.94
N PRO A 454 -13.05 5.03 4.70
CA PRO A 454 -11.68 5.22 5.16
C PRO A 454 -10.70 5.39 4.00
N GLY A 455 -9.70 6.24 4.20
CA GLY A 455 -8.68 6.55 3.21
C GLY A 455 -7.36 5.85 3.52
N LEU A 456 -6.62 5.45 2.50
CA LEU A 456 -5.25 4.96 2.62
C LEU A 456 -4.36 5.71 1.64
N ARG A 457 -3.28 6.30 2.14
CA ARG A 457 -2.27 6.95 1.32
C ARG A 457 -1.02 6.10 1.25
N ILE A 458 -0.47 5.96 0.05
CA ILE A 458 0.78 5.26 -0.20
C ILE A 458 1.74 6.21 -0.92
N TYR A 459 2.97 6.29 -0.44
CA TYR A 459 3.99 7.21 -0.94
C TYR A 459 5.15 6.42 -1.55
N ARG A 460 5.60 6.81 -2.74
CA ARG A 460 6.72 6.17 -3.44
C ARG A 460 7.52 7.17 -4.28
N VAL A 461 8.83 6.96 -4.36
CA VAL A 461 9.76 7.77 -5.15
C VAL A 461 9.91 7.21 -6.57
N LYS A 462 10.07 8.11 -7.56
CA LYS A 462 10.25 7.87 -9.00
C LYS A 462 9.02 7.32 -9.70
N ASP A 463 8.66 6.08 -9.40
CA ASP A 463 7.63 5.36 -10.14
C ASP A 463 6.33 5.28 -9.33
N PRO A 464 5.16 5.40 -9.98
CA PRO A 464 3.89 5.15 -9.32
C PRO A 464 3.80 3.71 -8.85
N VAL A 465 2.93 3.46 -7.86
CA VAL A 465 2.63 2.11 -7.39
C VAL A 465 1.75 1.42 -8.43
N VAL A 466 2.17 0.25 -8.92
CA VAL A 466 1.39 -0.53 -9.89
C VAL A 466 0.19 -1.17 -9.18
N LEU A 467 -1.02 -0.93 -9.69
CA LEU A 467 -2.26 -1.44 -9.07
C LEU A 467 -2.29 -2.97 -8.95
N SER A 468 -1.78 -3.70 -9.94
CA SER A 468 -1.71 -5.18 -9.90
C SER A 468 -0.89 -5.71 -8.73
N ASP A 469 0.03 -4.92 -8.20
CA ASP A 469 0.96 -5.35 -7.15
C ASP A 469 0.40 -5.03 -5.77
N ILE A 470 -0.24 -3.85 -5.63
CA ILE A 470 -0.78 -3.39 -4.34
C ILE A 470 -2.18 -3.90 -4.03
N LEU A 471 -3.06 -4.05 -5.03
CA LEU A 471 -4.44 -4.49 -4.78
C LEU A 471 -4.51 -5.85 -4.09
N PRO A 472 -3.76 -6.90 -4.50
CA PRO A 472 -3.76 -8.18 -3.80
C PRO A 472 -3.33 -8.07 -2.33
N ILE A 473 -2.40 -7.15 -2.01
CA ILE A 473 -1.93 -6.92 -0.64
C ILE A 473 -3.07 -6.35 0.21
N LEU A 474 -3.77 -5.34 -0.30
CA LEU A 474 -4.90 -4.71 0.40
C LEU A 474 -6.07 -5.69 0.59
N GLU A 475 -6.38 -6.49 -0.43
CA GLU A 475 -7.42 -7.53 -0.37
C GLU A 475 -7.12 -8.60 0.69
N ASN A 476 -5.88 -9.08 0.72
CA ASN A 476 -5.43 -10.06 1.71
C ASN A 476 -5.35 -9.48 3.13
N LEU A 477 -5.22 -8.16 3.28
CA LEU A 477 -5.37 -7.46 4.57
C LEU A 477 -6.84 -7.21 4.96
N GLY A 478 -7.81 -7.59 4.12
CA GLY A 478 -9.24 -7.48 4.41
C GLY A 478 -9.89 -6.18 3.94
N LEU A 479 -9.25 -5.45 3.03
CA LEU A 479 -9.76 -4.22 2.44
C LEU A 479 -10.20 -4.44 0.99
N ARG A 480 -11.20 -3.68 0.55
CA ARG A 480 -11.65 -3.60 -0.83
C ARG A 480 -11.44 -2.18 -1.31
N VAL A 481 -10.69 -2.01 -2.39
CA VAL A 481 -10.51 -0.69 -3.00
C VAL A 481 -11.75 -0.32 -3.82
N VAL A 482 -12.29 0.87 -3.57
CA VAL A 482 -13.45 1.43 -4.27
C VAL A 482 -13.01 2.40 -5.36
N ALA A 483 -12.04 3.26 -5.04
CA ALA A 483 -11.46 4.23 -5.96
C ALA A 483 -9.99 4.48 -5.60
N GLU A 484 -9.21 4.95 -6.57
CA GLU A 484 -7.82 5.36 -6.41
C GLU A 484 -7.60 6.69 -7.14
N GLU A 485 -6.85 7.59 -6.51
CA GLU A 485 -6.44 8.86 -7.08
C GLU A 485 -4.94 9.08 -6.87
N PRO A 486 -4.15 9.10 -7.95
CA PRO A 486 -2.71 9.38 -7.88
C PRO A 486 -2.43 10.87 -7.97
N TYR A 487 -1.51 11.35 -7.15
CA TYR A 487 -0.97 12.70 -7.17
C TYR A 487 0.55 12.64 -7.33
N CYS A 488 1.06 13.29 -8.38
CA CYS A 488 2.50 13.45 -8.58
C CYS A 488 2.95 14.78 -7.97
N ILE A 489 3.95 14.73 -7.11
CA ILE A 489 4.59 15.88 -6.49
C ILE A 489 6.04 15.92 -6.96
N GLU A 490 6.40 17.00 -7.64
CA GLU A 490 7.80 17.24 -8.03
C GLU A 490 8.57 17.78 -6.81
N HIS A 491 9.80 17.29 -6.63
CA HIS A 491 10.73 17.76 -5.60
C HIS A 491 11.91 18.49 -6.26
N ALA A 492 12.58 19.39 -5.52
CA ALA A 492 13.62 20.31 -6.01
C ALA A 492 14.83 19.68 -6.74
N ASP A 493 14.97 18.35 -6.69
CA ASP A 493 16.03 17.58 -7.37
C ASP A 493 15.52 16.86 -8.65
N ASP A 494 14.40 17.30 -9.24
CA ASP A 494 13.67 16.63 -10.34
C ASP A 494 13.25 15.18 -10.01
N VAL A 495 13.13 14.87 -8.72
CA VAL A 495 12.64 13.56 -8.24
C VAL A 495 11.14 13.66 -8.00
N ALA A 496 10.37 12.87 -8.75
CA ALA A 496 8.93 12.76 -8.54
C ALA A 496 8.62 11.86 -7.33
N VAL A 497 7.68 12.31 -6.49
CA VAL A 497 7.08 11.54 -5.40
C VAL A 497 5.61 11.36 -5.71
N TRP A 498 5.16 10.10 -5.75
CA TRP A 498 3.78 9.74 -6.00
C TRP A 498 3.06 9.49 -4.68
N ILE A 499 1.90 10.14 -4.51
CA ILE A 499 0.93 9.85 -3.45
C ILE A 499 -0.28 9.18 -4.10
N HIS A 500 -0.57 7.94 -3.74
CA HIS A 500 -1.79 7.24 -4.14
C HIS A 500 -2.80 7.26 -3.00
N GLU A 501 -3.93 7.94 -3.20
CA GLU A 501 -5.04 7.94 -2.25
C GLU A 501 -6.10 6.91 -2.65
N PHE A 502 -6.24 5.88 -1.83
CA PHE A 502 -7.22 4.81 -1.99
C PHE A 502 -8.43 5.06 -1.09
N GLN A 503 -9.62 4.99 -1.66
CA GLN A 503 -10.87 4.91 -0.91
C GLN A 503 -11.21 3.44 -0.65
N LEU A 504 -11.38 3.09 0.61
CA LEU A 504 -11.48 1.70 1.05
C LEU A 504 -12.88 1.38 1.56
N ALA A 505 -13.40 0.21 1.20
CA ALA A 505 -14.50 -0.47 1.87
C ALA A 505 -13.94 -1.75 2.54
N GLY A 506 -14.53 -2.25 3.63
CA GLY A 506 -13.91 -3.38 4.33
C GLY A 506 -14.73 -4.02 5.44
N VAL A 507 -14.21 -5.16 5.92
CA VAL A 507 -14.91 -6.18 6.74
C VAL A 507 -15.18 -5.73 8.19
N ALA A 508 -14.52 -4.68 8.68
CA ALA A 508 -14.76 -4.10 9.99
C ALA A 508 -14.98 -2.58 9.87
N PRO A 509 -15.80 -1.95 10.75
CA PRO A 509 -15.87 -0.50 10.82
C PRO A 509 -14.51 0.05 11.24
N LEU A 510 -13.71 0.49 10.26
CA LEU A 510 -12.41 1.16 10.48
C LEU A 510 -12.55 2.38 11.42
N THR A 511 -13.78 2.89 11.58
CA THR A 511 -14.22 3.89 12.57
C THR A 511 -13.98 3.49 14.04
N THR A 512 -13.70 2.22 14.35
CA THR A 512 -13.48 1.71 15.73
C THR A 512 -12.07 1.19 15.98
N VAL A 513 -11.15 1.38 15.03
CA VAL A 513 -9.81 0.82 15.08
C VAL A 513 -8.89 1.71 15.93
N SER A 514 -8.13 1.10 16.84
CA SER A 514 -7.18 1.82 17.69
C SER A 514 -5.93 2.24 16.91
N THR A 515 -5.26 3.29 17.38
CA THR A 515 -3.99 3.78 16.80
C THR A 515 -2.91 2.69 16.71
N ALA A 516 -2.89 1.76 17.67
CA ALA A 516 -1.97 0.63 17.66
C ALA A 516 -2.23 -0.36 16.50
N ILE A 517 -3.49 -0.57 16.13
CA ILE A 517 -3.85 -1.45 15.00
C ILE A 517 -3.52 -0.74 13.68
N VAL A 518 -3.75 0.58 13.59
CA VAL A 518 -3.35 1.39 12.43
C VAL A 518 -1.84 1.26 12.18
N ALA A 519 -1.01 1.43 13.22
CA ALA A 519 0.44 1.26 13.09
C ALA A 519 0.83 -0.16 12.63
N ARG A 520 0.22 -1.20 13.21
CA ARG A 520 0.47 -2.60 12.79
C ARG A 520 0.06 -2.86 11.35
N PHE A 521 -1.01 -2.22 10.88
CA PHE A 521 -1.46 -2.29 9.50
C PHE A 521 -0.46 -1.62 8.55
N GLU A 522 -0.02 -0.40 8.85
CA GLU A 522 0.99 0.32 8.05
C GLU A 522 2.29 -0.51 7.95
N GLU A 523 2.77 -1.02 9.10
CA GLU A 523 3.94 -1.91 9.14
C GLU A 523 3.74 -3.19 8.32
N ALA A 524 2.56 -3.81 8.36
CA ALA A 524 2.26 -5.02 7.61
C ALA A 524 2.24 -4.79 6.10
N VAL A 525 1.66 -3.68 5.63
CA VAL A 525 1.67 -3.32 4.19
C VAL A 525 3.11 -3.17 3.69
N VAL A 526 3.95 -2.42 4.42
CA VAL A 526 5.36 -2.24 4.06
C VAL A 526 6.11 -3.57 4.08
N ALA A 527 5.91 -4.40 5.11
CA ALA A 527 6.60 -5.68 5.24
C ALA A 527 6.24 -6.69 4.14
N VAL A 528 4.98 -6.70 3.69
CA VAL A 528 4.53 -7.53 2.55
C VAL A 528 5.08 -6.97 1.23
N TRP A 529 5.04 -5.65 1.04
CA TRP A 529 5.55 -5.00 -0.17
C TRP A 529 7.03 -5.31 -0.44
N ILE A 530 7.86 -5.26 0.60
CA ILE A 530 9.31 -5.56 0.49
C ILE A 530 9.63 -7.06 0.59
N GLY A 531 8.62 -7.93 0.61
CA GLY A 531 8.80 -9.39 0.63
C GLY A 531 9.31 -9.98 1.95
N ARG A 532 9.28 -9.23 3.07
CA ARG A 532 9.62 -9.76 4.41
C ARG A 532 8.52 -10.64 5.00
N VAL A 533 7.29 -10.52 4.50
CA VAL A 533 6.12 -11.29 4.91
C VAL A 533 5.37 -11.76 3.66
N GLU A 534 4.82 -12.97 3.68
CA GLU A 534 4.00 -13.48 2.56
C GLU A 534 2.69 -12.72 2.39
N ASN A 535 2.26 -12.57 1.14
CA ASN A 535 0.97 -12.01 0.79
C ASN A 535 -0.10 -13.11 0.71
N ASP A 536 -0.72 -13.44 1.84
CA ASP A 536 -1.80 -14.44 1.94
C ASP A 536 -2.95 -13.95 2.84
N ARG A 537 -4.03 -14.73 2.94
CA ARG A 537 -5.26 -14.29 3.59
C ARG A 537 -5.11 -14.16 5.10
N LEU A 538 -4.05 -14.68 5.72
CA LEU A 538 -3.81 -14.50 7.15
C LEU A 538 -3.51 -13.04 7.50
N ASN A 539 -3.07 -12.23 6.54
CA ASN A 539 -2.82 -10.81 6.76
C ASN A 539 -4.09 -10.06 7.21
N ARG A 540 -5.29 -10.55 6.89
CA ARG A 540 -6.57 -10.00 7.37
C ARG A 540 -6.68 -9.98 8.89
N LEU A 541 -5.96 -10.87 9.58
CA LEU A 541 -5.91 -10.89 11.05
C LEU A 541 -5.25 -9.65 11.65
N VAL A 542 -4.53 -8.82 10.87
CA VAL A 542 -4.04 -7.52 11.34
C VAL A 542 -5.22 -6.63 11.74
N LEU A 543 -6.24 -6.53 10.90
CA LEU A 543 -7.44 -5.73 11.19
C LEU A 543 -8.45 -6.52 12.04
N ALA A 544 -8.70 -7.79 11.70
CA ALA A 544 -9.73 -8.60 12.36
C ALA A 544 -9.34 -9.03 13.79
N ALA A 545 -8.07 -9.37 14.01
CA ALA A 545 -7.55 -9.84 15.29
C ALA A 545 -6.53 -8.88 15.92
N GLY A 546 -6.20 -7.75 15.30
CA GLY A 546 -5.22 -6.81 15.85
C GLY A 546 -3.83 -7.41 15.96
N LEU A 547 -3.50 -8.48 15.23
CA LEU A 547 -2.20 -9.15 15.31
C LEU A 547 -1.13 -8.38 14.52
N SER A 548 0.12 -8.42 14.97
CA SER A 548 1.24 -7.92 14.17
C SER A 548 1.59 -8.91 13.05
N ALA A 549 2.26 -8.42 11.99
CA ALA A 549 2.73 -9.29 10.91
C ALA A 549 3.65 -10.43 11.43
N ARG A 550 4.46 -10.16 12.46
CA ARG A 550 5.32 -11.16 13.11
C ARG A 550 4.51 -12.23 13.85
N GLN A 551 3.46 -11.84 14.56
CA GLN A 551 2.55 -12.77 15.22
C GLN A 551 1.81 -13.66 14.21
N ILE A 552 1.39 -13.08 13.08
CA ILE A 552 0.77 -13.83 11.99
C ILE A 552 1.73 -14.85 11.38
N CYS A 553 3.03 -14.56 11.30
CA CYS A 553 4.02 -15.54 10.85
C CYS A 553 4.06 -16.82 11.69
N VAL A 554 3.69 -16.78 12.99
CA VAL A 554 3.56 -17.98 13.83
C VAL A 554 2.42 -18.88 13.33
N LEU A 555 1.24 -18.29 13.10
CA LEU A 555 0.10 -19.03 12.54
C LEU A 555 0.41 -19.53 11.12
N ARG A 556 1.07 -18.70 10.31
CA ARG A 556 1.49 -19.08 8.96
C ARG A 556 2.41 -20.29 8.98
N LEU A 557 3.41 -20.30 9.87
CA LEU A 557 4.30 -21.44 10.04
C LEU A 557 3.49 -22.71 10.37
N TYR A 558 2.57 -22.66 11.33
CA TYR A 558 1.76 -23.83 11.69
C TYR A 558 0.84 -24.28 10.54
N ALA A 559 0.28 -23.35 9.76
CA ALA A 559 -0.47 -23.68 8.55
C ALA A 559 0.39 -24.44 7.52
N LYS A 560 1.66 -24.03 7.34
CA LYS A 560 2.62 -24.72 6.46
C LYS A 560 2.98 -26.11 7.00
N VAL A 561 3.15 -26.26 8.32
CA VAL A 561 3.37 -27.56 8.97
C VAL A 561 2.19 -28.50 8.71
N LEU A 562 0.94 -28.06 8.95
CA LEU A 562 -0.26 -28.86 8.70
C LEU A 562 -0.37 -29.28 7.24
N ARG A 563 -0.13 -28.36 6.30
CA ARG A 563 -0.08 -28.66 4.86
C ARG A 563 0.94 -29.77 4.56
N GLN A 564 2.14 -29.68 5.12
CA GLN A 564 3.22 -30.65 4.92
C GLN A 564 3.00 -31.99 5.62
N ILE A 565 2.21 -32.05 6.69
CA ILE A 565 1.81 -33.32 7.33
C ILE A 565 0.82 -34.10 6.44
N GLY A 566 0.13 -33.42 5.51
CA GLY A 566 -0.84 -34.02 4.60
C GLY A 566 -2.27 -33.98 5.15
N THR A 567 -2.65 -32.93 5.87
CA THR A 567 -4.05 -32.74 6.30
C THR A 567 -5.00 -32.67 5.11
N ALA A 568 -6.24 -33.10 5.29
CA ALA A 568 -7.28 -33.04 4.25
C ALA A 568 -7.64 -31.59 3.81
N PHE A 569 -7.29 -30.60 4.63
CA PHE A 569 -7.61 -29.19 4.39
C PHE A 569 -6.53 -28.47 3.59
N SER A 570 -6.95 -27.66 2.61
CA SER A 570 -6.04 -26.80 1.86
C SER A 570 -5.54 -25.64 2.73
N GLN A 571 -4.40 -25.05 2.36
CA GLN A 571 -3.87 -23.88 3.08
C GLN A 571 -4.89 -22.75 3.11
N ALA A 572 -5.47 -22.37 1.96
CA ALA A 572 -6.46 -21.30 1.88
C ALA A 572 -7.67 -21.54 2.79
N TYR A 573 -8.13 -22.79 2.92
CA TYR A 573 -9.25 -23.13 3.80
C TYR A 573 -8.89 -23.02 5.29
N MET A 574 -7.66 -23.38 5.68
CA MET A 574 -7.16 -23.15 7.04
C MET A 574 -7.04 -21.64 7.36
N GLU A 575 -6.62 -20.83 6.38
CA GLU A 575 -6.58 -19.37 6.53
C GLU A 575 -7.99 -18.78 6.68
N ASP A 576 -8.96 -19.27 5.91
CA ASP A 576 -10.36 -18.85 6.01
C ASP A 576 -10.95 -19.22 7.39
N ALA A 577 -10.64 -20.39 7.94
CA ALA A 577 -11.07 -20.80 9.28
C ALA A 577 -10.51 -19.86 10.38
N LEU A 578 -9.21 -19.54 10.34
CA LEU A 578 -8.60 -18.59 11.28
C LEU A 578 -9.22 -17.17 11.16
N ASN A 579 -9.52 -16.74 9.94
CA ASN A 579 -10.15 -15.45 9.66
C ASN A 579 -11.62 -15.39 10.09
N ALA A 580 -12.34 -16.51 10.06
CA ALA A 580 -13.72 -16.62 10.55
C ALA A 580 -13.79 -16.50 12.09
N TYR A 581 -12.74 -16.93 12.79
CA TYR A 581 -12.66 -16.90 14.26
C TYR A 581 -11.44 -16.10 14.77
N PRO A 582 -11.37 -14.76 14.52
CA PRO A 582 -10.20 -13.94 14.84
C PRO A 582 -9.90 -13.88 16.35
N ALA A 583 -10.92 -14.06 17.20
CA ALA A 583 -10.73 -14.16 18.64
C ALA A 583 -9.91 -15.41 19.02
N ILE A 584 -10.20 -16.57 18.40
CA ILE A 584 -9.46 -17.82 18.64
C ILE A 584 -8.04 -17.70 18.09
N ALA A 585 -7.87 -17.15 16.88
CA ALA A 585 -6.56 -16.90 16.29
C ALA A 585 -5.66 -16.03 17.21
N ARG A 586 -6.22 -14.97 17.80
CA ARG A 586 -5.52 -14.13 18.78
C ARG A 586 -5.11 -14.92 20.03
N ARG A 587 -5.99 -15.79 20.54
CA ARG A 587 -5.70 -16.62 21.72
C ARG A 587 -4.62 -17.68 21.45
N LEU A 588 -4.60 -18.28 20.27
CA LEU A 588 -3.54 -19.22 19.85
C LEU A 588 -2.16 -18.55 19.86
N VAL A 589 -2.04 -17.34 19.30
CA VAL A 589 -0.81 -16.54 19.37
C VAL A 589 -0.47 -16.19 20.81
N ARG A 590 -1.47 -15.77 21.61
CA ARG A 590 -1.26 -15.46 23.02
C ARG A 590 -0.74 -16.66 23.81
N LEU A 591 -1.27 -17.86 23.56
CA LEU A 591 -0.79 -19.10 24.16
C LEU A 591 0.67 -19.38 23.78
N PHE A 592 1.02 -19.18 22.51
CA PHE A 592 2.40 -19.29 22.05
C PHE A 592 3.32 -18.31 22.80
N GLU A 593 2.93 -17.03 22.90
CA GLU A 593 3.72 -16.01 23.62
C GLU A 593 3.82 -16.31 25.12
N ILE A 594 2.74 -16.77 25.76
CA ILE A 594 2.74 -17.21 27.17
C ILE A 594 3.78 -18.30 27.41
N ARG A 595 3.92 -19.25 26.47
CA ARG A 595 4.82 -20.39 26.60
C ARG A 595 6.28 -20.04 26.33
N PHE A 596 6.56 -19.15 25.39
CA PHE A 596 7.91 -19.00 24.85
C PHE A 596 8.60 -17.66 25.15
N ASP A 597 7.90 -16.69 25.76
CA ASP A 597 8.51 -15.42 26.16
C ASP A 597 9.50 -15.60 27.32
N PRO A 598 10.82 -15.45 27.09
CA PRO A 598 11.84 -15.66 28.11
C PRO A 598 11.85 -14.59 29.21
N ASP A 599 11.30 -13.39 28.93
CA ASP A 599 11.27 -12.27 29.89
C ASP A 599 10.03 -12.32 30.80
N ARG A 600 9.15 -13.30 30.60
CA ARG A 600 7.88 -13.43 31.31
C ARG A 600 8.08 -13.87 32.76
N ARG A 601 7.60 -13.05 33.70
CA ARG A 601 7.79 -13.26 35.15
C ARG A 601 6.71 -14.09 35.85
N ALA A 602 5.51 -14.19 35.27
CA ALA A 602 4.41 -14.97 35.84
C ALA A 602 4.61 -16.47 35.59
N ASP A 603 4.06 -17.34 36.45
CA ASP A 603 4.08 -18.80 36.25
C ASP A 603 3.52 -19.16 34.85
N PRO A 604 4.37 -19.59 33.90
CA PRO A 604 3.96 -19.84 32.54
C PRO A 604 3.01 -21.03 32.44
N ALA A 605 3.15 -22.03 33.32
CA ALA A 605 2.35 -23.25 33.28
C ALA A 605 0.89 -22.98 33.65
N LEU A 606 0.65 -22.24 34.74
CA LEU A 606 -0.70 -21.87 35.16
C LEU A 606 -1.37 -20.94 34.15
N SER A 607 -0.62 -19.97 33.63
CA SER A 607 -1.12 -19.04 32.59
C SER A 607 -1.48 -19.76 31.29
N ALA A 608 -0.64 -20.70 30.85
CA ALA A 608 -0.88 -21.49 29.65
C ALA A 608 -2.12 -22.37 29.80
N MET A 609 -2.27 -23.02 30.95
CA MET A 609 -3.45 -23.87 31.23
C MET A 609 -4.75 -23.07 31.21
N GLY A 610 -4.76 -21.87 31.80
CA GLY A 610 -5.91 -20.97 31.75
C GLY A 610 -6.25 -20.49 30.32
N GLU A 611 -5.23 -20.22 29.49
CA GLU A 611 -5.47 -19.82 28.10
C GLU A 611 -5.94 -21.01 27.23
N VAL A 612 -5.44 -22.23 27.46
CA VAL A 612 -5.95 -23.45 26.81
C VAL A 612 -7.42 -23.66 27.13
N GLN A 613 -7.84 -23.57 28.39
CA GLN A 613 -9.25 -23.68 28.77
C GLN A 613 -10.11 -22.60 28.09
N ALA A 614 -9.60 -21.38 27.97
CA ALA A 614 -10.31 -20.30 27.27
C ALA A 614 -10.40 -20.52 25.76
N ILE A 615 -9.41 -21.18 25.15
CA ILE A 615 -9.45 -21.60 23.74
C ILE A 615 -10.47 -22.73 23.58
N ASP A 616 -10.44 -23.76 24.43
CA ASP A 616 -11.40 -24.88 24.39
C ASP A 616 -12.84 -24.39 24.50
N HIS A 617 -13.11 -23.47 25.43
CA HIS A 617 -14.45 -22.88 25.56
C HIS A 617 -14.86 -22.06 24.34
N ALA A 618 -13.91 -21.37 23.68
CA ALA A 618 -14.21 -20.63 22.45
C ALA A 618 -14.44 -21.57 21.26
N LEU A 619 -13.80 -22.75 21.25
CA LEU A 619 -14.00 -23.79 20.24
C LEU A 619 -15.41 -24.40 20.32
N ASP A 620 -16.01 -24.49 21.51
CA ASP A 620 -17.40 -24.97 21.68
C ASP A 620 -18.44 -24.13 20.91
N ALA A 621 -18.12 -22.87 20.59
CA ALA A 621 -18.96 -21.96 19.82
C ALA A 621 -18.71 -22.01 18.30
N VAL A 622 -17.82 -22.88 17.82
CA VAL A 622 -17.50 -23.03 16.39
C VAL A 622 -18.56 -23.93 15.72
N GLU A 623 -19.35 -23.34 14.81
CA GLU A 623 -20.45 -24.05 14.14
C GLU A 623 -19.97 -25.10 13.12
N SER A 624 -18.85 -24.85 12.44
CA SER A 624 -18.31 -25.75 11.42
C SER A 624 -17.36 -26.78 12.04
N LEU A 625 -17.68 -28.07 11.91
CA LEU A 625 -16.83 -29.18 12.37
C LEU A 625 -15.43 -29.13 11.75
N ASP A 626 -15.34 -28.79 10.46
CA ASP A 626 -14.06 -28.68 9.77
C ASP A 626 -13.23 -27.52 10.36
N HIS A 627 -13.86 -26.39 10.66
CA HIS A 627 -13.16 -25.27 11.29
C HIS A 627 -12.70 -25.60 12.72
N ASP A 628 -13.53 -26.32 13.50
CA ASP A 628 -13.15 -26.79 14.83
C ASP A 628 -11.93 -27.72 14.75
N GLN A 629 -11.93 -28.69 13.84
CA GLN A 629 -10.81 -29.61 13.63
C GLN A 629 -9.52 -28.87 13.22
N ILE A 630 -9.63 -27.87 12.33
CA ILE A 630 -8.50 -27.02 11.95
C ILE A 630 -7.94 -26.30 13.18
N LEU A 631 -8.78 -25.56 13.91
CA LEU A 631 -8.34 -24.76 15.06
C LEU A 631 -7.75 -25.63 16.19
N ARG A 632 -8.30 -26.83 16.44
CA ARG A 632 -7.72 -27.83 17.36
C ARG A 632 -6.37 -28.34 16.89
N SER A 633 -6.16 -28.48 15.59
CA SER A 633 -4.87 -28.86 15.02
C SER A 633 -3.82 -27.76 15.28
N PHE A 634 -4.17 -26.49 15.12
CA PHE A 634 -3.30 -25.36 15.51
C PHE A 634 -2.98 -25.38 17.01
N LEU A 635 -3.98 -25.56 17.87
CA LEU A 635 -3.79 -25.68 19.31
C LEU A 635 -2.81 -26.81 19.66
N THR A 636 -2.97 -27.97 19.03
CA THR A 636 -2.08 -29.13 19.20
C THR A 636 -0.64 -28.80 18.83
N LEU A 637 -0.42 -28.14 17.69
CA LEU A 637 0.94 -27.78 17.26
C LEU A 637 1.60 -26.75 18.18
N VAL A 638 0.86 -25.77 18.68
CA VAL A 638 1.36 -24.83 19.71
C VAL A 638 1.76 -25.59 20.97
N LEU A 639 0.92 -26.53 21.41
CA LEU A 639 1.16 -27.30 22.63
C LEU A 639 2.36 -28.27 22.52
N ARG A 640 2.60 -28.82 21.34
CA ARG A 640 3.68 -29.77 21.06
C ARG A 640 4.95 -29.11 20.51
N THR A 641 4.97 -27.79 20.41
CA THR A 641 6.22 -27.04 20.22
C THR A 641 7.01 -27.05 21.53
N VAL A 642 8.31 -27.39 21.45
CA VAL A 642 9.19 -27.48 22.63
C VAL A 642 10.26 -26.38 22.68
N ARG A 643 10.64 -25.81 21.53
CA ARG A 643 11.56 -24.66 21.41
C ARG A 643 11.19 -23.79 20.22
N THR A 644 11.52 -22.50 20.27
CA THR A 644 11.40 -21.57 19.14
C THR A 644 12.43 -20.44 19.22
N ASN A 645 12.86 -19.92 18.06
CA ASN A 645 13.78 -18.79 17.98
C ASN A 645 13.04 -17.44 17.90
N TYR A 646 11.72 -17.44 18.10
CA TYR A 646 10.86 -16.26 17.94
C TYR A 646 11.34 -15.04 18.71
N TYR A 647 11.97 -15.19 19.87
CA TYR A 647 12.46 -14.07 20.70
C TYR A 647 13.91 -13.69 20.43
N GLN A 648 14.62 -14.45 19.62
CA GLN A 648 15.97 -14.10 19.19
C GLN A 648 15.95 -12.91 18.22
N ARG A 649 17.01 -12.11 18.30
CA ARG A 649 17.22 -10.91 17.47
C ARG A 649 18.55 -11.00 16.76
N LEU A 650 18.64 -10.30 15.63
CA LEU A 650 19.92 -10.06 14.96
C LEU A 650 20.78 -9.11 15.82
N PRO A 651 22.11 -9.04 15.59
CA PRO A 651 22.98 -8.08 16.27
C PRO A 651 22.52 -6.62 16.14
N SER A 652 21.80 -6.27 15.08
CA SER A 652 21.17 -4.95 14.89
C SER A 652 19.98 -4.66 15.81
N GLY A 653 19.54 -5.62 16.62
CA GLY A 653 18.32 -5.55 17.43
C GLY A 653 17.03 -5.88 16.66
N ALA A 654 17.10 -6.04 15.33
CA ALA A 654 15.96 -6.42 14.50
C ALA A 654 15.51 -7.87 14.73
N ALA A 655 14.25 -8.15 14.40
CA ALA A 655 13.74 -9.51 14.30
C ALA A 655 14.57 -10.34 13.31
N LYS A 656 14.78 -11.63 13.58
CA LYS A 656 15.29 -12.55 12.55
C LYS A 656 14.28 -12.66 11.40
N PRO A 657 14.72 -12.71 10.14
CA PRO A 657 13.83 -12.79 8.97
C PRO A 657 13.27 -14.21 8.72
N TYR A 658 13.54 -15.15 9.63
CA TYR A 658 13.08 -16.53 9.61
C TYR A 658 12.64 -16.95 11.01
N LEU A 659 11.71 -17.89 11.06
CA LEU A 659 11.18 -18.47 12.29
C LEU A 659 11.45 -19.97 12.28
N ALA A 660 12.00 -20.48 13.37
CA ALA A 660 12.22 -21.89 13.61
C ALA A 660 11.43 -22.36 14.84
N ILE A 661 10.84 -23.54 14.74
CA ILE A 661 10.24 -24.26 15.86
C ILE A 661 10.78 -25.69 15.92
N LYS A 662 10.86 -26.23 17.13
CA LYS A 662 11.12 -27.66 17.35
C LYS A 662 9.85 -28.31 17.87
N LEU A 663 9.35 -29.31 17.16
CA LEU A 663 8.15 -30.07 17.49
C LEU A 663 8.52 -31.41 18.11
N ALA A 664 7.83 -31.79 19.19
CA ALA A 664 7.83 -33.15 19.72
C ALA A 664 6.92 -34.04 18.84
N SER A 665 7.37 -34.34 17.62
CA SER A 665 6.57 -34.99 16.57
C SER A 665 5.97 -36.34 16.97
N SER A 666 6.67 -37.09 17.84
CA SER A 666 6.19 -38.36 18.39
C SER A 666 4.92 -38.22 19.24
N GLU A 667 4.65 -37.02 19.80
CA GLU A 667 3.49 -36.70 20.64
C GLU A 667 2.35 -36.00 19.87
N ILE A 668 2.44 -35.92 18.55
CA ILE A 668 1.45 -35.25 17.69
C ILE A 668 0.62 -36.33 16.98
N ASP A 669 -0.62 -36.54 17.45
CA ASP A 669 -1.46 -37.64 16.95
C ASP A 669 -1.93 -37.49 15.50
N LEU A 670 -2.05 -36.24 15.03
CA LEU A 670 -2.39 -35.92 13.64
C LEU A 670 -1.25 -36.21 12.64
N MET A 671 -0.04 -36.52 13.11
CA MET A 671 1.06 -36.92 12.22
C MET A 671 0.96 -38.42 11.83
N PRO A 672 1.08 -38.76 10.53
CA PRO A 672 1.10 -40.14 10.10
C PRO A 672 2.38 -40.84 10.58
N PRO A 673 2.31 -42.15 10.91
CA PRO A 673 3.49 -42.93 11.23
C PRO A 673 4.40 -43.15 9.99
N PRO A 674 5.72 -43.34 10.17
CA PRO A 674 6.46 -43.25 11.43
C PRO A 674 6.62 -41.79 11.89
N ARG A 675 6.49 -41.54 13.20
CA ARG A 675 6.63 -40.20 13.78
C ARG A 675 8.08 -39.99 14.26
N PRO A 676 8.82 -39.00 13.74
CA PRO A 676 10.14 -38.65 14.27
C PRO A 676 10.06 -38.30 15.76
N LEU A 677 11.15 -38.45 16.51
CA LEU A 677 11.22 -37.97 17.89
C LEU A 677 11.03 -36.45 17.93
N PHE A 678 11.81 -35.76 17.10
CA PHE A 678 11.74 -34.31 16.93
C PHE A 678 11.77 -33.91 15.45
N GLU A 679 11.05 -32.85 15.13
CA GLU A 679 11.12 -32.16 13.84
C GLU A 679 11.39 -30.68 14.08
N ILE A 680 12.48 -30.17 13.52
CA ILE A 680 12.72 -28.72 13.46
C ILE A 680 12.18 -28.22 12.14
N TYR A 681 11.22 -27.32 12.19
CA TYR A 681 10.63 -26.67 11.02
C TYR A 681 11.13 -25.22 10.94
N VAL A 682 11.74 -24.84 9.83
CA VAL A 682 12.26 -23.50 9.57
C VAL A 682 11.47 -22.86 8.43
N TYR A 683 10.96 -21.67 8.68
CA TYR A 683 10.09 -20.94 7.76
C TYR A 683 10.59 -19.51 7.54
N SER A 684 10.60 -19.09 6.27
CA SER A 684 10.67 -17.69 5.85
C SER A 684 9.89 -17.51 4.54
N PRO A 685 9.69 -16.27 4.05
CA PRO A 685 9.15 -16.06 2.71
C PRO A 685 10.00 -16.70 1.61
N ARG A 686 11.30 -16.92 1.85
CA ARG A 686 12.28 -17.48 0.90
C ARG A 686 12.36 -19.01 0.95
N VAL A 687 12.24 -19.61 2.14
CA VAL A 687 12.47 -21.04 2.36
C VAL A 687 11.41 -21.68 3.28
N GLU A 688 11.00 -22.90 2.93
CA GLU A 688 10.38 -23.86 3.85
C GLU A 688 11.35 -25.03 4.02
N ALA A 689 11.65 -25.41 5.26
CA ALA A 689 12.64 -26.45 5.54
C ALA A 689 12.31 -27.26 6.78
N VAL A 690 12.75 -28.51 6.80
CA VAL A 690 12.58 -29.45 7.91
C VAL A 690 13.88 -30.19 8.23
N HIS A 691 14.05 -30.55 9.49
CA HIS A 691 15.04 -31.52 9.94
C HIS A 691 14.42 -32.47 10.95
N MET A 692 14.30 -33.74 10.57
CA MET A 692 13.67 -34.81 11.34
C MET A 692 14.71 -35.70 11.97
N ARG A 693 14.52 -36.07 13.24
CA ARG A 693 15.42 -36.98 13.97
C ARG A 693 14.65 -38.13 14.58
N ALA A 694 15.14 -39.35 14.41
CA ALA A 694 14.62 -40.54 15.08
C ALA A 694 15.06 -40.64 16.56
N GLY A 695 16.06 -39.86 16.99
CA GLY A 695 16.59 -39.87 18.35
C GLY A 695 17.42 -38.63 18.68
N LYS A 696 17.94 -38.54 19.91
CA LYS A 696 18.76 -37.40 20.37
C LYS A 696 20.13 -37.35 19.67
N VAL A 697 20.78 -38.49 19.55
CA VAL A 697 22.05 -38.65 18.82
C VAL A 697 21.70 -39.21 17.45
N ALA A 698 21.49 -38.31 16.48
CA ALA A 698 21.02 -38.67 15.15
C ALA A 698 21.81 -37.97 14.05
N ARG A 699 21.92 -38.62 12.89
CA ARG A 699 22.72 -38.16 11.77
C ARG A 699 22.07 -38.45 10.41
N GLY A 700 22.23 -37.50 9.50
CA GLY A 700 21.92 -37.67 8.09
C GLY A 700 22.00 -36.38 7.28
N GLY A 701 21.85 -36.55 5.97
CA GLY A 701 22.05 -35.47 5.01
C GLY A 701 20.89 -34.46 4.93
N ILE A 702 21.19 -33.27 4.41
CA ILE A 702 20.20 -32.23 4.06
C ILE A 702 20.00 -32.23 2.55
N ARG A 703 18.75 -32.33 2.09
CA ARG A 703 18.40 -32.36 0.67
C ARG A 703 17.79 -31.05 0.19
N TRP A 704 18.25 -30.57 -0.97
CA TRP A 704 17.51 -29.53 -1.70
C TRP A 704 16.46 -30.23 -2.55
N SER A 705 15.19 -30.06 -2.17
CA SER A 705 14.04 -30.65 -2.86
C SER A 705 13.42 -29.67 -3.86
N ASP A 706 12.93 -30.20 -4.98
CA ASP A 706 12.07 -29.53 -5.95
C ASP A 706 10.57 -29.76 -5.66
N ARG A 707 10.23 -30.59 -4.66
CA ARG A 707 8.86 -30.99 -4.31
C ARG A 707 8.18 -30.01 -3.34
N ARG A 708 7.94 -28.77 -3.77
CA ARG A 708 7.34 -27.73 -2.90
C ARG A 708 6.05 -28.14 -2.16
N GLU A 709 5.23 -28.99 -2.76
CA GLU A 709 3.94 -29.39 -2.18
C GLU A 709 4.06 -30.47 -1.10
N ASP A 710 5.04 -31.37 -1.16
CA ASP A 710 5.13 -32.53 -0.28
C ASP A 710 6.58 -32.94 0.10
N PHE A 711 7.53 -32.02 0.07
CA PHE A 711 8.94 -32.29 0.41
C PHE A 711 9.08 -32.93 1.79
N ARG A 712 8.23 -32.61 2.78
CA ARG A 712 8.27 -33.25 4.10
C ARG A 712 8.10 -34.77 4.00
N THR A 713 7.22 -35.26 3.13
CA THR A 713 7.00 -36.69 2.89
C THR A 713 8.24 -37.34 2.28
N GLU A 714 8.90 -36.66 1.33
CA GLU A 714 10.19 -37.10 0.78
C GLU A 714 11.26 -37.21 1.88
N ILE A 715 11.40 -36.17 2.72
CA ILE A 715 12.40 -36.15 3.79
C ILE A 715 12.10 -37.21 4.86
N LEU A 716 10.82 -37.44 5.19
CA LEU A 716 10.43 -38.49 6.13
C LEU A 716 10.81 -39.89 5.62
N GLY A 717 10.54 -40.19 4.34
CA GLY A 717 10.95 -41.45 3.71
C GLY A 717 12.47 -41.64 3.75
N LEU A 718 13.22 -40.59 3.48
CA LEU A 718 14.69 -40.61 3.56
C LEU A 718 15.21 -40.74 5.00
N MET A 719 14.56 -40.14 5.99
CA MET A 719 14.90 -40.33 7.40
C MET A 719 14.67 -41.78 7.83
N LYS A 720 13.59 -42.42 7.37
CA LYS A 720 13.31 -43.83 7.64
C LYS A 720 14.42 -44.71 7.08
N ALA A 721 14.77 -44.52 5.81
CA ALA A 721 15.87 -45.24 5.17
C ALA A 721 17.20 -45.00 5.91
N GLN A 722 17.48 -43.76 6.32
CA GLN A 722 18.68 -43.42 7.09
C GLN A 722 18.70 -44.09 8.46
N THR A 723 17.54 -44.29 9.10
CA THR A 723 17.46 -44.95 10.41
C THR A 723 17.84 -46.43 10.32
N VAL A 724 17.38 -47.11 9.27
CA VAL A 724 17.78 -48.50 8.99
C VAL A 724 19.27 -48.56 8.61
N LYS A 725 19.72 -47.66 7.73
CA LYS A 725 21.13 -47.59 7.30
C LYS A 725 22.09 -47.33 8.45
N ASN A 726 21.68 -46.51 9.42
CA ASN A 726 22.50 -46.18 10.58
C ASN A 726 22.53 -47.29 11.65
N ALA A 727 21.78 -48.39 11.50
CA ALA A 727 21.80 -49.49 12.46
C ALA A 727 23.19 -50.13 12.67
N VAL A 728 24.13 -49.86 11.76
CA VAL A 728 25.52 -50.34 11.80
C VAL A 728 26.50 -49.34 12.44
N ILE A 729 26.02 -48.16 12.84
CA ILE A 729 26.81 -47.12 13.53
C ILE A 729 26.09 -46.68 14.82
N VAL A 730 26.73 -45.81 15.61
CA VAL A 730 26.17 -45.32 16.88
C VAL A 730 24.97 -44.37 16.72
N PRO A 731 25.03 -43.29 15.92
CA PRO A 731 23.91 -42.33 15.82
C PRO A 731 22.73 -42.92 15.05
N VAL A 732 21.50 -42.72 15.51
CA VAL A 732 20.30 -43.12 14.76
C VAL A 732 20.06 -42.21 13.53
N GLY A 733 19.05 -42.48 12.71
CA GLY A 733 18.78 -41.71 11.50
C GLY A 733 18.24 -40.30 11.76
N SER A 734 18.75 -39.33 11.02
CA SER A 734 18.09 -38.04 10.78
C SER A 734 18.03 -37.73 9.29
N LYS A 735 17.21 -36.76 8.90
CA LYS A 735 17.26 -36.19 7.57
C LYS A 735 16.73 -34.77 7.58
N GLY A 736 17.39 -33.89 6.84
CA GLY A 736 16.88 -32.56 6.57
C GLY A 736 16.52 -32.35 5.11
N GLY A 737 15.76 -31.31 4.85
CA GLY A 737 15.58 -30.81 3.49
C GLY A 737 14.85 -29.50 3.44
N PHE A 738 14.97 -28.82 2.31
CA PHE A 738 14.39 -27.50 2.10
C PHE A 738 13.94 -27.29 0.66
N VAL A 739 13.02 -26.35 0.49
CA VAL A 739 12.51 -25.88 -0.80
C VAL A 739 12.68 -24.37 -0.91
N VAL A 740 13.14 -23.91 -2.08
CA VAL A 740 13.21 -22.48 -2.43
C VAL A 740 11.86 -22.03 -2.95
N LYS A 741 11.26 -21.01 -2.32
CA LYS A 741 9.87 -20.60 -2.59
C LYS A 741 9.71 -19.63 -3.75
N GLN A 742 10.76 -18.84 -3.99
CA GLN A 742 10.84 -17.85 -5.07
C GLN A 742 12.10 -18.11 -5.90
N PRO A 743 12.17 -19.23 -6.64
CA PRO A 743 13.35 -19.57 -7.41
C PRO A 743 13.57 -18.53 -8.54
N PRO A 744 14.74 -17.87 -8.61
CA PRO A 744 15.12 -17.02 -9.74
C PRO A 744 15.14 -17.81 -11.05
N ALA A 745 14.96 -17.12 -12.18
CA ALA A 745 15.00 -17.75 -13.50
C ALA A 745 16.43 -18.11 -13.95
N SER A 746 17.43 -17.32 -13.52
CA SER A 746 18.84 -17.56 -13.85
C SER A 746 19.41 -18.73 -13.03
N PRO A 747 20.09 -19.72 -13.64
CA PRO A 747 20.69 -20.83 -12.91
C PRO A 747 21.71 -20.42 -11.84
N ASP A 748 22.48 -19.36 -12.07
CA ASP A 748 23.48 -18.89 -11.11
C ASP A 748 22.83 -18.16 -9.93
N GLU A 749 21.80 -17.36 -10.19
CA GLU A 749 20.98 -16.72 -9.15
C GLU A 749 20.23 -17.78 -8.34
N LEU A 750 19.72 -18.83 -8.97
CA LEU A 750 19.07 -19.95 -8.29
C LEU A 750 20.03 -20.67 -7.35
N ARG A 751 21.28 -20.90 -7.78
CA ARG A 751 22.31 -21.50 -6.92
C ARG A 751 22.64 -20.60 -5.72
N ALA A 752 22.74 -19.29 -5.94
CA ALA A 752 22.95 -18.32 -4.86
C ALA A 752 21.78 -18.30 -3.87
N GLU A 753 20.55 -18.27 -4.36
CA GLU A 753 19.33 -18.31 -3.54
C GLU A 753 19.22 -19.61 -2.74
N GLY A 754 19.49 -20.76 -3.38
CA GLY A 754 19.51 -22.06 -2.72
C GLY A 754 20.57 -22.13 -1.62
N THR A 755 21.72 -21.49 -1.83
CA THR A 755 22.77 -21.39 -0.81
C THR A 755 22.30 -20.54 0.38
N GLU A 756 21.67 -19.39 0.16
CA GLU A 756 21.11 -18.57 1.25
C GLU A 756 19.96 -19.25 2.00
N CYS A 757 19.12 -20.00 1.30
CA CYS A 757 18.06 -20.82 1.91
C CYS A 757 18.66 -21.94 2.78
N TYR A 758 19.72 -22.60 2.31
CA TYR A 758 20.47 -23.58 3.10
C TYR A 758 21.09 -22.94 4.35
N ARG A 759 21.75 -21.79 4.22
CA ARG A 759 22.31 -21.06 5.37
C ARG A 759 21.22 -20.70 6.39
N THR A 760 20.05 -20.29 5.92
CA THR A 760 18.89 -20.00 6.77
C THR A 760 18.40 -21.23 7.54
N LEU A 761 18.33 -22.40 6.87
CA LEU A 761 18.04 -23.67 7.54
C LEU A 761 19.07 -23.95 8.63
N ILE A 762 20.37 -23.97 8.33
CA ILE A 762 21.42 -24.28 9.31
C ILE A 762 21.37 -23.34 10.52
N ARG A 763 21.22 -22.04 10.30
CA ARG A 763 21.04 -21.05 11.37
C ARG A 763 19.79 -21.35 12.21
N GLY A 764 18.66 -21.66 11.57
CA GLY A 764 17.43 -22.05 12.27
C GLY A 764 17.56 -23.34 13.09
N LEU A 765 18.41 -24.29 12.68
CA LEU A 765 18.71 -25.49 13.47
C LEU A 765 19.55 -25.13 14.71
N LEU A 766 20.65 -24.40 14.53
CA LEU A 766 21.55 -24.01 15.61
C LEU A 766 20.91 -23.04 16.61
N ASP A 767 19.98 -22.19 16.16
CA ASP A 767 19.17 -21.32 17.02
C ASP A 767 18.40 -22.08 18.12
N LEU A 768 18.09 -23.36 17.90
CA LEU A 768 17.29 -24.20 18.80
C LEU A 768 18.10 -25.31 19.48
N THR A 769 19.38 -25.47 19.13
CA THR A 769 20.23 -26.57 19.59
C THR A 769 21.07 -26.11 20.77
N ASP A 770 21.21 -26.95 21.81
CA ASP A 770 22.11 -26.62 22.93
C ASP A 770 23.57 -26.71 22.47
N ASN A 771 24.48 -26.02 23.15
CA ASN A 771 25.91 -26.09 22.88
C ASN A 771 26.66 -26.77 24.04
N ILE A 772 27.93 -27.15 23.82
CA ILE A 772 28.81 -27.69 24.87
C ILE A 772 30.01 -26.77 25.02
N ARG A 773 30.23 -26.20 26.20
CA ARG A 773 31.49 -25.51 26.50
C ARG A 773 32.51 -26.49 27.06
N ALA A 774 33.70 -26.51 26.47
CA ALA A 774 34.86 -27.17 27.04
C ALA A 774 35.36 -26.36 28.25
N GLU A 775 35.34 -26.97 29.43
CA GLU A 775 35.98 -26.42 30.63
C GLU A 775 37.31 -27.16 30.88
N ALA A 776 38.18 -26.59 31.72
CA ALA A 776 39.47 -27.21 32.09
C ALA A 776 39.29 -28.49 32.95
N SER A 777 38.07 -28.75 33.42
CA SER A 777 37.70 -29.99 34.12
C SER A 777 37.11 -31.01 33.14
N ALA A 778 37.10 -32.29 33.51
CA ALA A 778 36.54 -33.36 32.68
C ALA A 778 34.99 -33.33 32.56
N GLU A 779 34.31 -32.32 33.12
CA GLU A 779 32.85 -32.18 33.05
C GLU A 779 32.42 -31.25 31.89
N HIS A 780 31.51 -31.75 31.05
CA HIS A 780 30.92 -30.97 29.96
C HIS A 780 29.75 -30.13 30.48
N ARG A 781 29.82 -28.80 30.30
CA ARG A 781 28.71 -27.90 30.63
C ARG A 781 27.84 -27.65 29.40
N ILE A 782 26.54 -27.97 29.51
CA ILE A 782 25.53 -27.64 28.51
C ILE A 782 25.21 -26.14 28.58
N GLU A 783 25.27 -25.47 27.43
CA GLU A 783 24.88 -24.08 27.26
C GLU A 783 23.60 -24.01 26.41
N PRO A 784 22.45 -23.59 26.99
CA PRO A 784 21.22 -23.44 26.22
C PRO A 784 21.32 -22.27 25.23
N PRO A 785 20.60 -22.32 24.10
CA PRO A 785 20.56 -21.20 23.15
C PRO A 785 19.96 -19.94 23.79
N PRO A 786 20.46 -18.74 23.45
CA PRO A 786 20.00 -17.49 24.06
C PRO A 786 18.55 -17.19 23.69
N GLN A 787 17.79 -16.60 24.62
CA GLN A 787 16.39 -16.20 24.41
C GLN A 787 15.48 -17.34 23.94
N VAL A 788 15.68 -18.56 24.46
CA VAL A 788 14.86 -19.75 24.17
C VAL A 788 14.37 -20.39 25.46
N VAL A 789 13.05 -20.55 25.58
CA VAL A 789 12.43 -21.40 26.60
C VAL A 789 12.43 -22.86 26.11
N ARG A 790 12.92 -23.80 26.94
CA ARG A 790 13.04 -25.22 26.62
C ARG A 790 12.00 -26.03 27.39
N TYR A 791 11.13 -26.77 26.67
CA TYR A 791 10.18 -27.72 27.27
C TYR A 791 10.63 -29.19 27.14
N ASP A 792 11.79 -29.41 26.52
CA ASP A 792 12.48 -30.69 26.41
C ASP A 792 13.79 -30.67 27.21
N GLY A 793 14.42 -31.85 27.37
CA GLY A 793 15.73 -31.96 28.04
C GLY A 793 16.89 -31.47 27.19
N ASP A 794 18.12 -31.68 27.68
CA ASP A 794 19.33 -31.30 26.95
C ASP A 794 19.44 -32.05 25.61
N ASP A 795 19.84 -31.29 24.60
CA ASP A 795 19.92 -31.67 23.20
C ASP A 795 21.07 -30.95 22.47
N PRO A 796 22.33 -31.24 22.84
CA PRO A 796 23.50 -30.57 22.28
C PRO A 796 24.06 -31.22 21.01
N TYR A 797 23.53 -32.38 20.58
CA TYR A 797 24.08 -33.13 19.47
C TYR A 797 23.25 -32.92 18.19
N LEU A 798 23.86 -32.25 17.23
CA LEU A 798 23.33 -32.03 15.89
C LEU A 798 24.50 -32.14 14.90
N VAL A 799 24.41 -33.11 13.98
CA VAL A 799 25.35 -33.32 12.87
C VAL A 799 24.55 -33.39 11.58
N VAL A 800 25.03 -32.70 10.55
CA VAL A 800 24.44 -32.68 9.21
C VAL A 800 25.41 -33.30 8.20
N ALA A 801 24.91 -33.69 7.04
CA ALA A 801 25.75 -34.14 5.93
C ALA A 801 25.21 -33.59 4.60
N ALA A 802 26.01 -33.68 3.56
CA ALA A 802 25.56 -33.42 2.20
C ALA A 802 24.57 -34.50 1.70
N ASP A 803 23.59 -34.09 0.90
CA ASP A 803 22.74 -34.97 0.09
C ASP A 803 22.59 -34.38 -1.33
N LYS A 804 21.62 -34.89 -2.11
CA LYS A 804 21.29 -34.39 -3.43
C LYS A 804 21.02 -32.87 -3.38
N GLY A 805 21.71 -32.14 -4.26
CA GLY A 805 21.60 -30.69 -4.38
C GLY A 805 22.43 -29.88 -3.37
N THR A 806 23.11 -30.53 -2.42
CA THR A 806 23.91 -29.84 -1.39
C THR A 806 25.34 -30.39 -1.27
N ALA A 807 25.84 -31.10 -2.28
CA ALA A 807 27.15 -31.77 -2.24
C ALA A 807 28.32 -30.83 -1.86
N ALA A 808 28.28 -29.58 -2.32
CA ALA A 808 29.29 -28.56 -2.01
C ALA A 808 28.96 -27.69 -0.78
N PHE A 809 27.90 -28.00 -0.02
CA PHE A 809 27.38 -27.11 1.03
C PHE A 809 27.90 -27.42 2.44
N SER A 810 28.58 -28.55 2.65
CA SER A 810 29.14 -28.91 3.96
C SER A 810 30.06 -27.83 4.52
N ASP A 811 30.84 -27.16 3.67
CA ASP A 811 31.72 -26.06 4.07
C ASP A 811 30.93 -24.85 4.60
N PHE A 812 29.76 -24.56 4.03
CA PHE A 812 28.89 -23.49 4.54
C PHE A 812 28.30 -23.85 5.91
N ALA A 813 27.92 -25.11 6.12
CA ALA A 813 27.44 -25.57 7.43
C ALA A 813 28.54 -25.48 8.50
N ASN A 814 29.75 -25.92 8.18
CA ASN A 814 30.89 -25.82 9.09
C ASN A 814 31.29 -24.36 9.39
N ALA A 815 31.23 -23.47 8.39
CA ALA A 815 31.46 -22.05 8.60
C ALA A 815 30.42 -21.41 9.54
N ILE A 816 29.14 -21.80 9.42
CA ILE A 816 28.09 -21.33 10.33
C ILE A 816 28.26 -21.94 11.73
N SER A 817 28.63 -23.22 11.83
CA SER A 817 28.98 -23.86 13.12
C SER A 817 30.07 -23.06 13.86
N ALA A 818 31.11 -22.64 13.13
CA ALA A 818 32.16 -21.76 13.67
C ALA A 818 31.64 -20.35 14.04
N GLU A 819 30.76 -19.73 13.23
CA GLU A 819 30.09 -18.44 13.54
C GLU A 819 29.34 -18.51 14.87
N TYR A 820 28.68 -19.64 15.15
CA TYR A 820 27.92 -19.88 16.38
C TYR A 820 28.80 -20.33 17.57
N GLY A 821 30.09 -20.57 17.35
CA GLY A 821 30.96 -21.18 18.36
C GLY A 821 30.46 -22.56 18.80
N TYR A 822 29.83 -23.30 17.91
CA TYR A 822 29.23 -24.59 18.21
C TYR A 822 30.32 -25.66 18.39
N TRP A 823 30.17 -26.49 19.43
CA TRP A 823 31.24 -27.35 19.96
C TRP A 823 31.79 -28.39 18.97
N LEU A 824 31.00 -28.78 17.97
CA LEU A 824 31.45 -29.70 16.93
C LEU A 824 32.36 -29.05 15.89
N GLY A 825 32.42 -27.73 15.78
CA GLY A 825 33.27 -27.03 14.81
C GLY A 825 33.08 -27.57 13.39
N ASP A 826 34.16 -28.02 12.76
CA ASP A 826 34.21 -28.64 11.42
C ASP A 826 33.82 -30.14 11.39
N ALA A 827 33.47 -30.72 12.54
CA ALA A 827 32.79 -32.01 12.64
C ALA A 827 31.26 -31.89 12.55
N PHE A 828 30.72 -30.66 12.51
CA PHE A 828 29.28 -30.42 12.39
C PHE A 828 28.70 -30.95 11.08
N ALA A 829 29.41 -30.76 9.98
CA ALA A 829 29.08 -31.28 8.66
C ALA A 829 30.21 -32.16 8.11
N SER A 830 29.88 -33.40 7.76
CA SER A 830 30.83 -34.33 7.13
C SER A 830 30.90 -34.17 5.60
N GLY A 831 32.04 -34.56 5.00
CA GLY A 831 32.24 -34.51 3.54
C GLY A 831 32.50 -33.10 2.98
N GLY A 832 33.07 -32.20 3.79
CA GLY A 832 33.56 -30.90 3.35
C GLY A 832 35.00 -30.97 2.80
N SER A 833 35.60 -29.80 2.52
CA SER A 833 36.96 -29.69 2.00
C SER A 833 38.06 -30.19 2.95
N VAL A 834 37.77 -30.20 4.26
CA VAL A 834 38.64 -30.75 5.30
C VAL A 834 38.07 -32.08 5.78
N GLY A 835 38.67 -33.21 5.38
CA GLY A 835 38.18 -34.55 5.72
C GLY A 835 38.58 -35.63 4.71
N TYR A 836 37.85 -36.73 4.71
CA TYR A 836 38.03 -37.78 3.71
C TYR A 836 37.20 -37.48 2.47
N ASP A 837 37.79 -37.56 1.29
CA ASP A 837 37.05 -37.47 0.02
C ASP A 837 36.48 -38.85 -0.33
N HIS A 838 35.18 -39.03 -0.07
CA HIS A 838 34.50 -40.31 -0.24
C HIS A 838 34.43 -40.73 -1.72
N LYS A 839 34.39 -39.77 -2.65
CA LYS A 839 34.36 -40.02 -4.09
C LYS A 839 35.73 -40.45 -4.59
N ALA A 840 36.79 -39.75 -4.21
CA ALA A 840 38.16 -40.12 -4.55
C ALA A 840 38.56 -41.47 -3.91
N MET A 841 38.02 -41.79 -2.74
CA MET A 841 38.20 -43.10 -2.10
C MET A 841 37.37 -44.21 -2.75
N GLY A 842 36.27 -43.86 -3.42
CA GLY A 842 35.27 -44.80 -3.93
C GLY A 842 34.71 -45.72 -2.85
N ILE A 843 34.70 -45.30 -1.58
CA ILE A 843 34.51 -46.21 -0.43
C ILE A 843 33.13 -46.87 -0.46
N THR A 844 32.10 -46.13 -0.88
CA THR A 844 30.73 -46.65 -1.04
C THR A 844 30.69 -47.76 -2.08
N SER A 845 31.22 -47.52 -3.30
CA SER A 845 31.23 -48.52 -4.37
C SER A 845 32.11 -49.71 -4.05
N ARG A 846 33.23 -49.50 -3.34
CA ARG A 846 34.08 -50.59 -2.85
C ARG A 846 33.31 -51.48 -1.88
N GLY A 847 32.54 -50.90 -0.96
CA GLY A 847 31.64 -51.65 -0.07
C GLY A 847 30.60 -52.45 -0.82
N VAL A 848 29.83 -51.80 -1.71
CA VAL A 848 28.84 -52.48 -2.58
C VAL A 848 29.50 -53.66 -3.31
N TRP A 849 30.72 -53.45 -3.83
CA TRP A 849 31.42 -54.48 -4.55
C TRP A 849 31.93 -55.64 -3.68
N GLU A 850 32.23 -55.42 -2.40
CA GLU A 850 32.51 -56.52 -1.45
C GLU A 850 31.31 -57.46 -1.32
N LEU A 851 30.10 -56.91 -1.29
CA LEU A 851 28.85 -57.67 -1.19
C LEU A 851 28.47 -58.34 -2.52
N VAL A 852 28.69 -57.66 -3.65
CA VAL A 852 28.57 -58.29 -4.98
C VAL A 852 29.52 -59.49 -5.11
N LYS A 853 30.80 -59.33 -4.75
CA LYS A 853 31.77 -60.44 -4.75
C LYS A 853 31.30 -61.58 -3.86
N ARG A 854 30.67 -61.28 -2.73
CA ARG A 854 30.13 -62.29 -1.83
C ARG A 854 28.99 -63.09 -2.46
N HIS A 855 27.98 -62.44 -3.03
CA HIS A 855 26.89 -63.13 -3.71
C HIS A 855 27.41 -64.03 -4.85
N PHE A 856 28.33 -63.52 -5.68
CA PHE A 856 28.91 -64.34 -6.75
C PHE A 856 29.77 -65.49 -6.23
N ARG A 857 30.54 -65.29 -5.15
CA ARG A 857 31.29 -66.35 -4.49
C ARG A 857 30.36 -67.46 -3.97
N GLU A 858 29.19 -67.10 -3.45
CA GLU A 858 28.16 -68.04 -3.01
C GLU A 858 27.48 -68.77 -4.18
N LEU A 859 27.49 -68.18 -5.38
CA LEU A 859 27.13 -68.82 -6.65
C LEU A 859 28.29 -69.59 -7.31
N GLY A 860 29.47 -69.66 -6.67
CA GLY A 860 30.64 -70.36 -7.18
C GLY A 860 31.37 -69.64 -8.33
N THR A 861 31.19 -68.34 -8.50
CA THR A 861 31.83 -67.52 -9.54
C THR A 861 32.71 -66.43 -8.94
N ASP A 862 33.93 -66.27 -9.45
CA ASP A 862 34.80 -65.13 -9.12
C ASP A 862 34.80 -64.08 -10.23
N ILE A 863 34.08 -62.99 -10.02
CA ILE A 863 33.95 -61.87 -10.97
C ILE A 863 35.19 -60.98 -11.06
N GLN A 864 36.25 -61.29 -10.30
CA GLN A 864 37.57 -60.66 -10.46
C GLN A 864 38.46 -61.38 -11.48
N SER A 865 38.08 -62.59 -11.90
CA SER A 865 38.83 -63.38 -12.88
C SER A 865 37.95 -63.90 -14.04
N ALA A 866 36.64 -64.01 -13.84
CA ALA A 866 35.66 -64.40 -14.86
C ALA A 866 34.87 -63.19 -15.41
N GLY A 867 34.43 -63.30 -16.66
CA GLY A 867 33.58 -62.28 -17.31
C GLY A 867 32.20 -62.17 -16.64
N CYS A 868 31.71 -60.94 -16.48
CA CYS A 868 30.42 -60.64 -15.84
C CYS A 868 29.63 -59.65 -16.71
N THR A 869 28.42 -60.05 -17.14
CA THR A 869 27.51 -59.17 -17.89
C THR A 869 26.75 -58.25 -16.96
N VAL A 870 26.74 -56.95 -17.27
CA VAL A 870 26.18 -55.91 -16.40
C VAL A 870 25.18 -55.06 -17.17
N VAL A 871 24.02 -54.80 -16.57
CA VAL A 871 23.19 -53.63 -16.87
C VAL A 871 23.22 -52.73 -15.66
N GLY A 872 23.18 -51.42 -15.83
CA GLY A 872 23.08 -50.55 -14.67
C GLY A 872 22.43 -49.21 -14.88
N VAL A 873 22.18 -48.53 -13.76
CA VAL A 873 21.55 -47.22 -13.72
C VAL A 873 22.58 -46.22 -13.22
N GLY A 874 22.94 -45.24 -14.03
CA GLY A 874 23.96 -44.25 -13.68
C GLY A 874 24.78 -43.77 -14.86
N ASP A 875 25.82 -43.01 -14.54
CA ASP A 875 26.75 -42.38 -15.48
C ASP A 875 28.19 -42.59 -14.96
N MET A 876 29.18 -42.65 -15.86
CA MET A 876 30.59 -42.78 -15.48
C MET A 876 31.09 -41.57 -14.68
N SER A 877 30.52 -40.38 -14.84
CA SER A 877 30.84 -39.22 -13.98
C SER A 877 30.35 -39.36 -12.53
N GLY A 878 29.40 -40.27 -12.29
CA GLY A 878 28.78 -40.52 -11.00
C GLY A 878 29.70 -41.23 -10.03
N ASP A 879 29.66 -40.83 -8.75
CA ASP A 879 30.48 -41.43 -7.69
C ASP A 879 30.26 -42.94 -7.57
N VAL A 880 29.01 -43.37 -7.33
CA VAL A 880 28.72 -44.78 -7.06
C VAL A 880 28.87 -45.64 -8.32
N PHE A 881 28.23 -45.22 -9.41
CA PHE A 881 28.23 -45.96 -10.67
C PHE A 881 29.63 -46.02 -11.30
N GLY A 882 30.30 -44.87 -11.42
CA GLY A 882 31.61 -44.78 -12.03
C GLY A 882 32.67 -45.60 -11.30
N ASN A 883 32.79 -45.41 -9.98
CA ASN A 883 33.70 -46.23 -9.16
C ASN A 883 33.32 -47.71 -9.21
N GLY A 884 32.04 -48.05 -9.24
CA GLY A 884 31.53 -49.42 -9.29
C GLY A 884 31.91 -50.14 -10.59
N MET A 885 31.74 -49.47 -11.74
CA MET A 885 32.08 -50.03 -13.06
C MET A 885 33.59 -50.14 -13.33
N LEU A 886 34.42 -49.67 -12.39
CA LEU A 886 35.88 -49.82 -12.41
C LEU A 886 36.41 -50.85 -11.39
N GLN A 887 35.54 -51.50 -10.61
CA GLN A 887 35.95 -52.51 -9.63
C GLN A 887 36.37 -53.86 -10.23
N SER A 888 36.15 -54.08 -11.54
CA SER A 888 36.66 -55.26 -12.25
C SER A 888 36.94 -54.95 -13.72
N ARG A 889 38.09 -55.44 -14.20
CA ARG A 889 38.48 -55.40 -15.61
C ARG A 889 37.69 -56.40 -16.48
N HIS A 890 36.93 -57.29 -15.85
CA HIS A 890 36.16 -58.35 -16.52
C HIS A 890 34.68 -58.00 -16.74
N ILE A 891 34.27 -56.77 -16.38
CA ILE A 891 32.91 -56.26 -16.62
C ILE A 891 32.65 -56.11 -18.12
N ARG A 892 31.53 -56.70 -18.56
CA ARG A 892 30.89 -56.50 -19.86
C ARG A 892 29.62 -55.68 -19.65
N LEU A 893 29.74 -54.36 -19.71
CA LEU A 893 28.61 -53.45 -19.53
C LEU A 893 27.75 -53.44 -20.81
N LEU A 894 26.65 -54.18 -20.79
CA LEU A 894 25.77 -54.35 -21.96
C LEU A 894 24.86 -53.13 -22.17
N GLY A 895 24.43 -52.50 -21.08
CA GLY A 895 23.61 -51.31 -21.15
C GLY A 895 23.62 -50.50 -19.86
N ALA A 896 23.49 -49.19 -19.99
CA ALA A 896 23.33 -48.28 -18.87
C ALA A 896 22.40 -47.12 -19.24
N PHE A 897 21.76 -46.49 -18.26
CA PHE A 897 20.98 -45.29 -18.54
C PHE A 897 21.05 -44.27 -17.39
N ASN A 898 20.94 -42.99 -17.74
CA ASN A 898 20.89 -41.88 -16.81
C ASN A 898 19.66 -40.98 -17.12
N HIS A 899 19.69 -39.70 -16.71
CA HIS A 899 18.61 -38.75 -16.97
C HIS A 899 18.60 -38.18 -18.40
N LEU A 900 19.68 -38.37 -19.17
CA LEU A 900 19.88 -37.84 -20.52
C LEU A 900 19.94 -38.95 -21.59
N HIS A 901 20.65 -40.03 -21.32
CA HIS A 901 21.07 -41.01 -22.32
C HIS A 901 20.77 -42.46 -21.88
N ILE A 902 20.65 -43.32 -22.89
CA ILE A 902 20.66 -44.79 -22.78
C ILE A 902 21.87 -45.28 -23.58
N PHE A 903 22.88 -45.82 -22.89
CA PHE A 903 24.06 -46.47 -23.47
C PHE A 903 23.79 -47.95 -23.68
N ILE A 904 24.14 -48.49 -24.85
CA ILE A 904 24.01 -49.91 -25.18
C ILE A 904 25.25 -50.39 -25.94
N ASP A 905 25.82 -51.49 -25.49
CA ASP A 905 26.91 -52.21 -26.15
C ASP A 905 26.58 -53.72 -26.14
N PRO A 906 26.08 -54.32 -27.24
CA PRO A 906 25.62 -55.70 -27.24
C PRO A 906 26.71 -56.76 -26.95
N ALA A 907 27.97 -56.46 -27.24
CA ALA A 907 29.11 -57.37 -27.11
C ALA A 907 30.43 -56.63 -26.77
N PRO A 908 30.53 -55.99 -25.59
CA PRO A 908 31.67 -55.15 -25.22
C PRO A 908 32.94 -55.99 -25.05
N ASP A 909 34.08 -55.50 -25.55
CA ASP A 909 35.39 -56.02 -25.19
C ASP A 909 35.76 -55.58 -23.76
N PRO A 910 35.99 -56.49 -22.79
CA PRO A 910 36.24 -56.10 -21.41
C PRO A 910 37.44 -55.16 -21.23
N ALA A 911 38.55 -55.41 -21.93
CA ALA A 911 39.78 -54.65 -21.75
C ALA A 911 39.67 -53.23 -22.35
N GLY A 912 39.23 -53.13 -23.61
CA GLY A 912 39.03 -51.85 -24.30
C GLY A 912 37.95 -51.00 -23.65
N SER A 913 36.80 -51.61 -23.32
CA SER A 913 35.70 -50.88 -22.65
C SER A 913 36.07 -50.45 -21.22
N TYR A 914 36.92 -51.20 -20.49
CA TYR A 914 37.42 -50.77 -19.18
C TYR A 914 38.28 -49.51 -19.30
N ALA A 915 39.22 -49.49 -20.24
CA ALA A 915 40.08 -48.32 -20.46
C ALA A 915 39.24 -47.08 -20.83
N GLU A 916 38.21 -47.26 -21.65
CA GLU A 916 37.30 -46.16 -22.02
C GLU A 916 36.42 -45.70 -20.86
N ARG A 917 35.87 -46.63 -20.07
CA ARG A 917 35.15 -46.28 -18.83
C ARG A 917 36.05 -45.48 -17.87
N GLN A 918 37.31 -45.88 -17.72
CA GLN A 918 38.26 -45.17 -16.88
C GLN A 918 38.53 -43.75 -17.40
N ARG A 919 38.75 -43.60 -18.72
CA ARG A 919 38.90 -42.27 -19.36
C ARG A 919 37.70 -41.37 -19.12
N LEU A 920 36.47 -41.91 -19.26
CA LEU A 920 35.25 -41.16 -18.99
C LEU A 920 35.14 -40.76 -17.52
N PHE A 921 35.43 -41.66 -16.58
CA PHE A 921 35.41 -41.36 -15.14
C PHE A 921 36.37 -40.22 -14.77
N GLU A 922 37.54 -40.16 -15.40
CA GLU A 922 38.56 -39.13 -15.16
C GLU A 922 38.27 -37.81 -15.89
N LEU A 923 37.35 -37.80 -16.87
CA LEU A 923 36.98 -36.62 -17.64
C LEU A 923 35.99 -35.74 -16.85
N PRO A 924 36.31 -34.48 -16.54
CA PRO A 924 35.39 -33.58 -15.85
C PRO A 924 34.09 -33.37 -16.63
N LEU A 925 32.95 -33.52 -15.94
CA LEU A 925 31.60 -33.36 -16.52
C LEU A 925 31.29 -34.32 -17.70
N SER A 926 31.91 -35.50 -17.74
CA SER A 926 31.62 -36.51 -18.75
C SER A 926 30.15 -36.94 -18.75
N SER A 927 29.69 -37.41 -19.91
CA SER A 927 28.42 -38.09 -20.09
C SER A 927 28.59 -39.32 -20.98
N TRP A 928 27.56 -40.16 -21.07
CA TRP A 928 27.54 -41.25 -22.06
C TRP A 928 27.78 -40.80 -23.51
N ALA A 929 27.44 -39.56 -23.88
CA ALA A 929 27.70 -39.04 -25.23
C ALA A 929 29.20 -38.86 -25.53
N ASP A 930 30.05 -38.81 -24.51
CA ASP A 930 31.50 -38.69 -24.66
C ASP A 930 32.19 -40.04 -24.89
N TYR A 931 31.45 -41.16 -24.83
CA TYR A 931 31.97 -42.52 -25.06
C TYR A 931 32.41 -42.67 -26.53
N ASP A 932 33.63 -43.16 -26.77
CA ASP A 932 34.16 -43.33 -28.13
C ASP A 932 33.30 -44.32 -28.95
N PRO A 933 32.57 -43.86 -29.98
CA PRO A 933 31.66 -44.72 -30.74
C PRO A 933 32.37 -45.86 -31.47
N ARG A 934 33.69 -45.75 -31.70
CA ARG A 934 34.50 -46.79 -32.35
C ARG A 934 34.71 -48.02 -31.47
N LEU A 935 34.55 -47.86 -30.15
CA LEU A 935 34.70 -48.93 -29.16
C LEU A 935 33.38 -49.63 -28.83
N VAL A 936 32.24 -49.11 -29.30
CA VAL A 936 30.93 -49.75 -29.14
C VAL A 936 30.80 -50.86 -30.17
N SER A 937 30.37 -52.05 -29.74
CA SER A 937 30.21 -53.18 -30.67
C SER A 937 29.07 -52.94 -31.69
N PRO A 938 29.08 -53.65 -32.83
CA PRO A 938 28.06 -53.49 -33.87
C PRO A 938 26.63 -53.57 -33.32
N GLY A 939 25.77 -52.65 -33.77
CA GLY A 939 24.37 -52.57 -33.35
C GLY A 939 24.14 -51.90 -31.99
N GLY A 940 25.19 -51.49 -31.27
CA GLY A 940 25.12 -50.65 -30.07
C GLY A 940 25.13 -49.14 -30.36
N GLY A 941 25.03 -48.34 -29.32
CA GLY A 941 25.11 -46.88 -29.41
C GLY A 941 24.69 -46.16 -28.13
N VAL A 942 24.76 -44.83 -28.18
CA VAL A 942 24.25 -43.92 -27.15
C VAL A 942 23.00 -43.25 -27.71
N PHE A 943 21.88 -43.37 -27.00
CA PHE A 943 20.58 -42.87 -27.44
C PHE A 943 20.05 -41.81 -26.49
N GLU A 944 19.42 -40.77 -27.03
CA GLU A 944 18.75 -39.73 -26.26
C GLU A 944 17.51 -40.27 -25.55
N ARG A 945 17.39 -40.03 -24.24
CA ARG A 945 16.19 -40.37 -23.45
C ARG A 945 14.98 -39.54 -23.86
N SER A 946 15.21 -38.39 -24.49
CA SER A 946 14.18 -37.52 -25.06
C SER A 946 13.67 -37.97 -26.45
N ALA A 947 14.26 -39.00 -27.04
CA ALA A 947 13.86 -39.50 -28.35
C ALA A 947 12.42 -40.05 -28.35
N LYS A 948 11.70 -39.87 -29.46
CA LYS A 948 10.33 -40.42 -29.60
C LYS A 948 10.31 -41.94 -29.77
N SER A 949 11.35 -42.49 -30.39
CA SER A 949 11.48 -43.91 -30.71
C SER A 949 12.96 -44.22 -30.98
N ILE A 950 13.40 -45.40 -30.57
CA ILE A 950 14.75 -45.92 -30.74
C ILE A 950 14.66 -47.18 -31.63
N PRO A 951 15.37 -47.24 -32.77
CA PRO A 951 15.45 -48.45 -33.59
C PRO A 951 16.26 -49.53 -32.85
N ILE A 952 15.79 -50.78 -32.89
CA ILE A 952 16.40 -51.91 -32.22
C ILE A 952 17.13 -52.80 -33.24
N SER A 953 18.45 -52.83 -33.15
CA SER A 953 19.30 -53.65 -34.03
C SER A 953 19.16 -55.15 -33.77
N ALA A 954 19.56 -55.99 -34.72
CA ALA A 954 19.55 -57.45 -34.55
C ALA A 954 20.47 -57.91 -33.39
N GLU A 955 21.53 -57.17 -33.11
CA GLU A 955 22.43 -57.38 -31.99
C GLU A 955 21.74 -57.04 -30.66
N MET A 956 21.04 -55.90 -30.56
CA MET A 956 20.26 -55.53 -29.38
C MET A 956 19.15 -56.54 -29.09
N LYS A 957 18.44 -57.01 -30.13
CA LYS A 957 17.41 -58.05 -30.00
C LYS A 957 17.96 -59.33 -29.38
N ARG A 958 19.17 -59.75 -29.80
CA ARG A 958 19.85 -60.93 -29.24
C ARG A 958 20.34 -60.69 -27.81
N ALA A 959 20.93 -59.53 -27.53
CA ALA A 959 21.49 -59.22 -26.21
C ALA A 959 20.42 -59.13 -25.11
N PHE A 960 19.25 -58.55 -25.41
CA PHE A 960 18.20 -58.28 -24.42
C PHE A 960 16.92 -59.08 -24.61
N THR A 961 16.87 -60.00 -25.59
CA THR A 961 15.66 -60.77 -25.96
C THR A 961 14.47 -59.85 -26.30
N ILE A 962 14.70 -58.91 -27.22
CA ILE A 962 13.69 -57.95 -27.71
C ILE A 962 13.13 -58.45 -29.05
N ALA A 963 11.81 -58.41 -29.23
CA ALA A 963 11.17 -58.83 -30.47
C ALA A 963 10.92 -57.64 -31.42
N GLU A 964 10.60 -56.49 -30.84
CA GLU A 964 10.18 -55.26 -31.50
C GLU A 964 11.33 -54.61 -32.29
N ASP A 965 11.04 -54.02 -33.46
CA ASP A 965 12.03 -53.26 -34.26
C ASP A 965 12.25 -51.83 -33.75
N HIS A 966 11.30 -51.31 -32.98
CA HIS A 966 11.32 -49.95 -32.43
C HIS A 966 10.71 -49.96 -31.03
N LEU A 967 11.35 -49.25 -30.10
CA LEU A 967 10.84 -49.04 -28.74
C LEU A 967 10.94 -47.57 -28.37
N THR A 968 10.04 -47.09 -27.54
CA THR A 968 10.26 -45.81 -26.83
C THR A 968 11.42 -45.95 -25.84
N PRO A 969 12.09 -44.86 -25.43
CA PRO A 969 13.13 -44.91 -24.41
C PRO A 969 12.67 -45.58 -23.10
N ALA A 970 11.41 -45.38 -22.71
CA ALA A 970 10.86 -45.99 -21.51
C ALA A 970 10.73 -47.51 -21.63
N GLU A 971 10.21 -48.00 -22.75
CA GLU A 971 10.09 -49.44 -23.01
C GLU A 971 11.47 -50.10 -23.13
N LEU A 972 12.45 -49.43 -23.75
CA LEU A 972 13.82 -49.93 -23.83
C LEU A 972 14.45 -50.06 -22.44
N ILE A 973 14.27 -49.06 -21.56
CA ILE A 973 14.73 -49.13 -20.17
C ILE A 973 14.08 -50.31 -19.43
N GLN A 974 12.78 -50.55 -19.61
CA GLN A 974 12.12 -51.72 -19.01
C GLN A 974 12.72 -53.05 -19.51
N ARG A 975 13.09 -53.14 -20.80
CA ARG A 975 13.80 -54.30 -21.36
C ARG A 975 15.20 -54.47 -20.80
N LEU A 976 15.93 -53.37 -20.57
CA LEU A 976 17.24 -53.40 -19.91
C LEU A 976 17.12 -53.87 -18.45
N LEU A 977 16.17 -53.33 -17.69
CA LEU A 977 15.95 -53.72 -16.29
C LEU A 977 15.57 -55.20 -16.15
N THR A 978 14.80 -55.74 -17.10
CA THR A 978 14.38 -57.15 -17.10
C THR A 978 15.34 -58.07 -17.86
N ALA A 979 16.47 -57.58 -18.37
CA ALA A 979 17.40 -58.35 -19.17
C ALA A 979 17.99 -59.55 -18.41
N GLN A 980 18.34 -60.61 -19.14
CA GLN A 980 19.05 -61.75 -18.57
C GLN A 980 20.55 -61.43 -18.50
N VAL A 981 21.01 -60.96 -17.34
CA VAL A 981 22.40 -60.57 -17.09
C VAL A 981 22.91 -61.14 -15.77
N ASP A 982 24.22 -61.11 -15.55
CA ASP A 982 24.80 -61.55 -14.29
C ASP A 982 24.51 -60.54 -13.18
N LEU A 983 24.70 -59.24 -13.44
CA LEU A 983 24.55 -58.17 -12.47
C LEU A 983 23.67 -57.03 -12.98
N LEU A 984 22.69 -56.62 -12.17
CA LEU A 984 21.99 -55.35 -12.32
C LEU A 984 22.49 -54.39 -11.24
N PHE A 985 23.17 -53.30 -11.66
CA PHE A 985 23.82 -52.37 -10.74
C PHE A 985 23.08 -51.03 -10.69
N PHE A 986 22.50 -50.69 -9.53
CA PHE A 986 21.87 -49.40 -9.30
C PHE A 986 22.87 -48.42 -8.70
N GLY A 987 23.41 -47.50 -9.51
CA GLY A 987 24.29 -46.41 -9.06
C GLY A 987 23.68 -45.00 -9.24
N GLY A 988 22.43 -44.92 -9.70
CA GLY A 988 21.68 -43.70 -9.97
C GLY A 988 20.39 -43.61 -9.15
N ILE A 989 19.84 -42.40 -9.03
CA ILE A 989 18.69 -42.12 -8.17
C ILE A 989 17.38 -42.52 -8.86
N GLY A 990 16.52 -43.25 -8.14
CA GLY A 990 15.15 -43.57 -8.55
C GLY A 990 14.70 -44.94 -8.07
N THR A 991 13.39 -45.16 -7.95
CA THR A 991 12.82 -46.47 -7.61
C THR A 991 12.27 -47.15 -8.86
N PHE A 992 13.05 -48.10 -9.38
CA PHE A 992 12.83 -48.76 -10.67
C PHE A 992 12.12 -50.10 -10.55
N VAL A 993 12.03 -50.68 -9.36
CA VAL A 993 11.46 -52.01 -9.14
C VAL A 993 10.46 -52.00 -7.98
N LYS A 994 9.26 -52.54 -8.21
CA LYS A 994 8.22 -52.77 -7.19
C LYS A 994 7.76 -54.22 -7.15
N ALA A 995 7.00 -54.63 -6.14
CA ALA A 995 6.23 -55.87 -6.23
C ALA A 995 5.00 -55.67 -7.14
N ARG A 996 4.51 -56.76 -7.75
CA ARG A 996 3.25 -56.72 -8.52
C ARG A 996 2.04 -56.28 -7.69
N SER A 997 2.08 -56.54 -6.38
CA SER A 997 1.05 -56.16 -5.40
C SER A 997 1.10 -54.67 -4.99
N GLU A 998 2.06 -53.91 -5.49
CA GLU A 998 2.15 -52.46 -5.31
C GLU A 998 1.72 -51.75 -6.60
N THR A 999 0.99 -50.66 -6.44
CA THR A 999 0.70 -49.72 -7.54
C THR A 999 1.85 -48.73 -7.70
N HIS A 1000 2.02 -48.18 -8.91
CA HIS A 1000 3.05 -47.15 -9.14
C HIS A 1000 2.88 -45.94 -8.21
N GLY A 1001 1.63 -45.52 -7.98
CA GLY A 1001 1.32 -44.40 -7.08
C GLY A 1001 1.72 -44.63 -5.62
N GLN A 1002 1.66 -45.87 -5.13
CA GLN A 1002 2.09 -46.23 -3.76
C GLN A 1002 3.61 -46.10 -3.55
N VAL A 1003 4.41 -46.18 -4.62
CA VAL A 1003 5.88 -46.07 -4.53
C VAL A 1003 6.33 -44.62 -4.29
N GLY A 1004 5.57 -43.64 -4.77
CA GLY A 1004 5.84 -42.22 -4.50
C GLY A 1004 6.96 -41.58 -5.33
N ASP A 1005 7.47 -42.25 -6.37
CA ASP A 1005 8.47 -41.74 -7.34
C ASP A 1005 7.87 -41.59 -8.74
N LYS A 1006 7.08 -40.53 -8.94
CA LYS A 1006 6.34 -40.29 -10.19
C LYS A 1006 7.22 -40.20 -11.43
N ALA A 1007 8.45 -39.70 -11.28
CA ALA A 1007 9.38 -39.50 -12.40
C ALA A 1007 9.77 -40.82 -13.08
N ASN A 1008 9.72 -41.93 -12.34
CA ASN A 1008 10.07 -43.26 -12.82
C ASN A 1008 8.88 -44.20 -12.98
N ASP A 1009 7.63 -43.71 -12.83
CA ASP A 1009 6.42 -44.55 -12.96
C ASP A 1009 6.39 -45.32 -14.28
N ALA A 1010 6.69 -44.64 -15.39
CA ALA A 1010 6.71 -45.24 -16.73
C ALA A 1010 7.89 -46.22 -16.96
N LEU A 1011 8.93 -46.16 -16.13
CA LEU A 1011 10.12 -47.03 -16.25
C LEU A 1011 10.04 -48.26 -15.35
N ARG A 1012 9.21 -48.20 -14.31
CA ARG A 1012 9.22 -49.14 -13.19
C ARG A 1012 8.70 -50.51 -13.62
N VAL A 1013 9.43 -51.55 -13.21
CA VAL A 1013 9.09 -52.94 -13.47
C VAL A 1013 8.75 -53.68 -12.17
N ASP A 1014 8.14 -54.86 -12.33
CA ASP A 1014 7.85 -55.76 -11.21
C ASP A 1014 9.08 -56.64 -10.89
N GLY A 1015 9.39 -56.84 -9.62
CA GLY A 1015 10.54 -57.63 -9.14
C GLY A 1015 10.47 -59.09 -9.61
N GLU A 1016 9.25 -59.61 -9.80
CA GLU A 1016 8.96 -60.92 -10.36
C GLU A 1016 9.41 -61.06 -11.83
N ALA A 1017 9.59 -59.97 -12.55
CA ALA A 1017 10.01 -59.97 -13.96
C ALA A 1017 11.54 -59.87 -14.15
N LEU A 1018 12.29 -59.62 -13.08
CA LEU A 1018 13.74 -59.47 -13.14
C LEU A 1018 14.44 -60.80 -13.36
N ARG A 1019 15.45 -60.80 -14.23
CA ARG A 1019 16.21 -61.99 -14.63
C ARG A 1019 17.72 -61.90 -14.33
N ALA A 1020 18.15 -60.82 -13.68
CA ALA A 1020 19.53 -60.70 -13.22
C ALA A 1020 19.84 -61.77 -12.17
N LYS A 1021 21.07 -62.30 -12.11
CA LYS A 1021 21.46 -63.24 -11.04
C LYS A 1021 21.67 -62.54 -9.69
N VAL A 1022 22.30 -61.37 -9.75
CA VAL A 1022 22.59 -60.51 -8.59
C VAL A 1022 22.09 -59.10 -8.89
N ILE A 1023 21.50 -58.45 -7.90
CA ILE A 1023 21.21 -57.02 -7.91
C ILE A 1023 22.09 -56.36 -6.85
N ALA A 1024 22.72 -55.25 -7.21
CA ALA A 1024 23.47 -54.40 -6.30
C ALA A 1024 22.83 -53.02 -6.18
N GLU A 1025 22.44 -52.64 -4.97
CA GLU A 1025 21.86 -51.35 -4.66
C GLU A 1025 22.91 -50.37 -4.11
N GLY A 1026 23.76 -49.88 -5.01
CA GLY A 1026 24.71 -48.82 -4.66
C GLY A 1026 24.03 -47.48 -4.37
N ALA A 1027 22.95 -47.15 -5.07
CA ALA A 1027 22.09 -46.01 -4.80
C ALA A 1027 20.94 -46.41 -3.87
N ASN A 1028 20.43 -45.44 -3.10
CA ASN A 1028 19.30 -45.68 -2.20
C ASN A 1028 18.00 -45.89 -2.97
N LEU A 1029 17.17 -46.82 -2.47
CA LEU A 1029 15.79 -47.07 -2.90
C LEU A 1029 15.64 -47.42 -4.39
N GLY A 1030 16.59 -48.16 -4.97
CA GLY A 1030 16.48 -48.70 -6.33
C GLY A 1030 15.31 -49.66 -6.48
N VAL A 1031 15.08 -50.46 -5.44
CA VAL A 1031 14.05 -51.49 -5.33
C VAL A 1031 13.23 -51.26 -4.06
N THR A 1032 11.90 -51.30 -4.15
CA THR A 1032 11.03 -51.29 -2.95
C THR A 1032 11.26 -52.52 -2.09
N GLN A 1033 10.96 -52.46 -0.79
CA GLN A 1033 11.14 -53.63 0.09
C GLN A 1033 10.35 -54.85 -0.37
N ARG A 1034 9.10 -54.68 -0.81
CA ARG A 1034 8.28 -55.78 -1.35
C ARG A 1034 8.83 -56.28 -2.69
N GLY A 1035 9.34 -55.38 -3.54
CA GLY A 1035 10.04 -55.73 -4.78
C GLY A 1035 11.30 -56.58 -4.54
N ARG A 1036 12.10 -56.28 -3.51
CA ARG A 1036 13.27 -57.09 -3.11
C ARG A 1036 12.85 -58.50 -2.74
N ILE A 1037 11.81 -58.63 -1.91
CA ILE A 1037 11.26 -59.92 -1.49
C ILE A 1037 10.76 -60.70 -2.71
N ALA A 1038 10.01 -60.06 -3.60
CA ALA A 1038 9.48 -60.68 -4.82
C ALA A 1038 10.59 -61.20 -5.74
N TYR A 1039 11.66 -60.44 -5.94
CA TYR A 1039 12.82 -60.86 -6.71
C TYR A 1039 13.61 -61.99 -6.03
N ALA A 1040 13.87 -61.88 -4.72
CA ALA A 1040 14.57 -62.90 -3.95
C ALA A 1040 13.82 -64.24 -3.93
N GLN A 1041 12.48 -64.23 -3.91
CA GLN A 1041 11.64 -65.42 -4.02
C GLN A 1041 11.80 -66.16 -5.37
N GLN A 1042 12.24 -65.48 -6.43
CA GLN A 1042 12.60 -66.11 -7.72
C GLN A 1042 14.02 -66.69 -7.74
N GLY A 1043 14.74 -66.65 -6.61
CA GLY A 1043 16.11 -67.14 -6.49
C GLY A 1043 17.19 -66.11 -6.83
N GLY A 1044 16.81 -64.86 -7.07
CA GLY A 1044 17.74 -63.75 -7.23
C GLY A 1044 18.48 -63.40 -5.93
N ARG A 1045 19.71 -62.88 -6.04
CA ARG A 1045 20.49 -62.43 -4.88
C ARG A 1045 20.46 -60.90 -4.78
N ILE A 1046 19.98 -60.41 -3.64
CA ILE A 1046 19.89 -58.98 -3.34
C ILE A 1046 19.98 -58.79 -1.82
N ASP A 1047 20.77 -57.83 -1.39
CA ASP A 1047 20.69 -57.25 -0.06
C ASP A 1047 19.98 -55.89 -0.14
N THR A 1048 19.49 -55.38 0.98
CA THR A 1048 18.94 -54.02 1.00
C THR A 1048 20.05 -53.00 0.79
N ASP A 1049 19.77 -51.91 0.07
CA ASP A 1049 20.64 -50.72 -0.03
C ASP A 1049 21.33 -50.31 1.29
N ALA A 1050 20.63 -50.36 2.43
CA ALA A 1050 21.18 -50.08 3.75
C ALA A 1050 22.39 -50.94 4.16
N ILE A 1051 22.57 -52.10 3.53
CA ILE A 1051 23.71 -53.02 3.70
C ILE A 1051 24.70 -52.80 2.55
N ASP A 1052 24.22 -52.83 1.30
CA ASP A 1052 25.04 -52.67 0.08
C ASP A 1052 25.92 -51.42 0.13
N ASN A 1053 25.33 -50.27 0.45
CA ASN A 1053 26.01 -48.97 0.43
C ASN A 1053 26.35 -48.43 1.84
N SER A 1054 26.42 -49.31 2.84
CA SER A 1054 26.66 -48.96 4.26
C SER A 1054 28.05 -48.36 4.51
N ALA A 1055 29.05 -48.75 3.69
CA ALA A 1055 30.43 -48.31 3.79
C ALA A 1055 30.59 -46.77 3.77
N GLY A 1056 29.80 -46.06 2.96
CA GLY A 1056 29.84 -44.59 2.92
C GLY A 1056 29.42 -43.94 4.24
N VAL A 1057 28.39 -44.47 4.89
CA VAL A 1057 27.93 -43.97 6.20
C VAL A 1057 28.91 -44.34 7.31
N SER A 1058 29.46 -45.56 7.28
CA SER A 1058 30.48 -46.00 8.23
C SER A 1058 31.78 -45.18 8.14
N MET A 1059 32.24 -44.86 6.93
CA MET A 1059 33.38 -43.95 6.72
C MET A 1059 33.13 -42.57 7.32
N SER A 1060 31.92 -42.05 7.11
CA SER A 1060 31.49 -40.77 7.65
C SER A 1060 31.45 -40.77 9.17
N ASP A 1061 31.06 -41.89 9.80
CA ASP A 1061 31.03 -42.06 11.27
C ASP A 1061 32.42 -42.02 11.89
N HIS A 1062 33.36 -42.79 11.32
CA HIS A 1062 34.75 -42.74 11.75
C HIS A 1062 35.33 -41.33 11.60
N GLU A 1063 35.08 -40.66 10.48
CA GLU A 1063 35.54 -39.29 10.26
C GLU A 1063 35.08 -38.32 11.36
N VAL A 1064 33.78 -38.31 11.68
CA VAL A 1064 33.22 -37.42 12.69
C VAL A 1064 33.76 -37.75 14.08
N ASN A 1065 33.80 -39.03 14.45
CA ASN A 1065 34.31 -39.44 15.76
C ASN A 1065 35.81 -39.09 15.93
N ILE A 1066 36.63 -39.30 14.89
CA ILE A 1066 38.03 -38.90 14.90
C ILE A 1066 38.16 -37.38 14.98
N LYS A 1067 37.39 -36.61 14.20
CA LYS A 1067 37.41 -35.14 14.26
C LYS A 1067 37.00 -34.61 15.65
N ILE A 1068 35.99 -35.19 16.29
CA ILE A 1068 35.60 -34.83 17.66
C ILE A 1068 36.77 -35.08 18.62
N LEU A 1069 37.39 -36.26 18.55
CA LEU A 1069 38.52 -36.61 19.41
C LEU A 1069 39.75 -35.71 19.18
N LEU A 1070 40.10 -35.43 17.92
CA LEU A 1070 41.19 -34.52 17.57
C LEU A 1070 40.87 -33.07 17.97
N GLY A 1071 39.63 -32.63 17.81
CA GLY A 1071 39.16 -31.32 18.23
C GLY A 1071 39.29 -31.13 19.74
N GLN A 1072 38.96 -32.16 20.52
CA GLN A 1072 39.21 -32.17 21.98
C GLN A 1072 40.69 -32.10 22.30
N ALA A 1073 41.55 -32.88 21.62
CA ALA A 1073 42.99 -32.86 21.83
C ALA A 1073 43.61 -31.47 21.52
N VAL A 1074 43.12 -30.78 20.48
CA VAL A 1074 43.52 -29.40 20.17
C VAL A 1074 43.03 -28.44 21.26
N ALA A 1075 41.77 -28.56 21.70
CA ALA A 1075 41.20 -27.70 22.74
C ALA A 1075 41.92 -27.84 24.08
N THR A 1076 42.42 -29.04 24.43
CA THR A 1076 43.22 -29.28 25.64
C THR A 1076 44.71 -29.00 25.47
N GLY A 1077 45.16 -28.61 24.28
CA GLY A 1077 46.58 -28.36 23.97
C GLY A 1077 47.45 -29.63 23.85
N ALA A 1078 46.84 -30.81 23.77
CA ALA A 1078 47.55 -32.09 23.58
C ALA A 1078 48.00 -32.32 22.12
N LEU A 1079 47.42 -31.57 21.16
CA LEU A 1079 47.75 -31.59 19.74
C LEU A 1079 47.83 -30.16 19.20
N GLY A 1080 48.86 -29.83 18.41
CA GLY A 1080 48.91 -28.54 17.72
C GLY A 1080 47.81 -28.43 16.67
N ALA A 1081 47.19 -27.25 16.51
CA ALA A 1081 46.12 -27.05 15.53
C ALA A 1081 46.57 -27.37 14.09
N GLU A 1082 47.83 -27.08 13.74
CA GLU A 1082 48.43 -27.36 12.43
C GLU A 1082 48.74 -28.86 12.21
N GLU A 1083 48.83 -29.65 13.28
CA GLU A 1083 49.15 -31.09 13.22
C GLU A 1083 47.90 -31.96 13.02
N ARG A 1084 46.71 -31.40 13.27
CA ARG A 1084 45.42 -32.10 13.22
C ARG A 1084 45.10 -32.68 11.83
N GLU A 1085 45.19 -31.86 10.79
CA GLU A 1085 44.80 -32.27 9.43
C GLU A 1085 45.76 -33.32 8.84
N PRO A 1086 47.10 -33.17 8.94
CA PRO A 1086 48.04 -34.21 8.51
C PRO A 1086 47.77 -35.57 9.17
N LEU A 1087 47.47 -35.59 10.48
CA LEU A 1087 47.17 -36.81 11.21
C LEU A 1087 45.87 -37.48 10.72
N LEU A 1088 44.82 -36.69 10.46
CA LEU A 1088 43.56 -37.20 9.91
C LEU A 1088 43.78 -37.87 8.54
N VAL A 1089 44.58 -37.25 7.67
CA VAL A 1089 44.90 -37.78 6.32
C VAL A 1089 45.68 -39.09 6.41
N GLN A 1090 46.63 -39.22 7.34
CA GLN A 1090 47.41 -40.45 7.53
C GLN A 1090 46.55 -41.66 7.89
N MET A 1091 45.44 -41.47 8.61
CA MET A 1091 44.53 -42.55 9.02
C MET A 1091 43.62 -43.08 7.89
N LYS A 1092 43.59 -42.42 6.71
CA LYS A 1092 42.64 -42.68 5.62
C LYS A 1092 42.54 -44.16 5.21
N ASP A 1093 43.68 -44.80 4.93
CA ASP A 1093 43.70 -46.17 4.42
C ASP A 1093 43.36 -47.21 5.50
N GLU A 1094 43.75 -46.96 6.75
CA GLU A 1094 43.40 -47.80 7.90
C GLU A 1094 41.90 -47.75 8.18
N VAL A 1095 41.30 -46.54 8.17
CA VAL A 1095 39.86 -46.37 8.32
C VAL A 1095 39.10 -47.04 7.17
N ALA A 1096 39.57 -46.90 5.93
CA ALA A 1096 38.97 -47.60 4.79
C ALA A 1096 38.98 -49.13 4.96
N ALA A 1097 40.07 -49.69 5.50
CA ALA A 1097 40.18 -51.13 5.77
C ALA A 1097 39.21 -51.57 6.87
N LEU A 1098 39.05 -50.78 7.94
CA LEU A 1098 38.07 -51.05 9.01
C LEU A 1098 36.64 -51.04 8.47
N VAL A 1099 36.29 -50.03 7.68
CA VAL A 1099 34.97 -49.86 7.06
C VAL A 1099 34.62 -51.03 6.14
N LEU A 1100 35.54 -51.44 5.25
CA LEU A 1100 35.30 -52.55 4.33
C LEU A 1100 35.24 -53.89 5.03
N ARG A 1101 36.05 -54.09 6.09
CA ARG A 1101 35.97 -55.29 6.93
C ARG A 1101 34.60 -55.39 7.59
N ASP A 1102 34.10 -54.29 8.15
CA ASP A 1102 32.78 -54.26 8.77
C ASP A 1102 31.67 -54.57 7.75
N ASN A 1103 31.70 -53.94 6.58
CA ASN A 1103 30.74 -54.19 5.50
C ASN A 1103 30.76 -55.66 5.02
N TYR A 1104 31.94 -56.28 4.87
CA TYR A 1104 32.07 -57.71 4.56
C TYR A 1104 31.45 -58.61 5.65
N LEU A 1105 31.65 -58.27 6.93
CA LEU A 1105 31.11 -59.03 8.06
C LEU A 1105 29.59 -58.88 8.19
N GLN A 1106 29.03 -57.73 7.84
CA GLN A 1106 27.58 -57.51 7.79
C GLN A 1106 26.92 -58.47 6.79
N GLY A 1107 27.40 -58.49 5.54
CA GLY A 1107 26.94 -59.47 4.55
C GLY A 1107 27.16 -60.91 5.00
N GLN A 1108 28.24 -61.18 5.75
CA GLN A 1108 28.47 -62.49 6.35
C GLN A 1108 27.42 -62.90 7.36
N ALA A 1109 27.01 -61.99 8.22
CA ALA A 1109 25.96 -62.26 9.19
C ALA A 1109 24.64 -62.62 8.48
N LEU A 1110 24.31 -61.91 7.39
CA LEU A 1110 23.11 -62.19 6.59
C LEU A 1110 23.18 -63.56 5.90
N SER A 1111 24.25 -63.86 5.16
CA SER A 1111 24.39 -65.17 4.50
C SER A 1111 24.40 -66.33 5.50
N VAL A 1112 25.00 -66.14 6.69
CA VAL A 1112 24.98 -67.15 7.77
C VAL A 1112 23.57 -67.30 8.35
N ALA A 1113 22.80 -66.22 8.45
CA ALA A 1113 21.39 -66.28 8.88
C ALA A 1113 20.52 -66.98 7.82
N GLU A 1114 20.70 -66.66 6.55
CA GLU A 1114 20.00 -67.28 5.41
C GLU A 1114 20.32 -68.78 5.32
N ALA A 1115 21.58 -69.17 5.49
CA ALA A 1115 22.02 -70.57 5.44
C ALA A 1115 21.36 -71.46 6.53
N LYS A 1116 20.91 -70.88 7.65
CA LYS A 1116 20.13 -71.61 8.67
C LYS A 1116 18.71 -71.93 8.19
N GLY A 1117 18.20 -71.16 7.22
CA GLY A 1117 16.92 -71.40 6.54
C GLY A 1117 15.75 -71.60 7.52
N PRO A 1118 14.87 -72.60 7.26
CA PRO A 1118 13.69 -72.87 8.09
C PRO A 1118 13.98 -73.12 9.57
N ALA A 1119 15.18 -73.61 9.93
CA ALA A 1119 15.54 -73.89 11.32
C ALA A 1119 15.62 -72.63 12.19
N ALA A 1120 15.75 -71.44 11.59
CA ALA A 1120 15.74 -70.17 12.30
C ALA A 1120 14.34 -69.54 12.43
N PHE A 1121 13.33 -70.05 11.71
CA PHE A 1121 12.01 -69.40 11.55
C PHE A 1121 11.34 -69.08 12.89
N ASN A 1122 11.21 -70.06 13.79
CA ASN A 1122 10.60 -69.84 15.11
C ASN A 1122 11.34 -68.78 15.95
N ARG A 1123 12.67 -68.69 15.83
CA ARG A 1123 13.46 -67.67 16.54
C ARG A 1123 13.23 -66.27 15.94
N GLN A 1124 13.06 -66.18 14.62
CA GLN A 1124 12.72 -64.92 13.95
C GLN A 1124 11.31 -64.44 14.35
N VAL A 1125 10.33 -65.35 14.43
CA VAL A 1125 8.96 -65.01 14.91
C VAL A 1125 8.99 -64.51 16.36
N LEU A 1126 9.75 -65.16 17.23
CA LEU A 1126 9.93 -64.70 18.62
C LEU A 1126 10.58 -63.31 18.66
N LEU A 1127 11.63 -63.08 17.88
CA LEU A 1127 12.30 -61.79 17.79
C LEU A 1127 11.35 -60.68 17.33
N ILE A 1128 10.55 -60.93 16.29
CA ILE A 1128 9.53 -59.99 15.80
C ILE A 1128 8.57 -59.61 16.94
N ARG A 1129 8.01 -60.61 17.64
CA ARG A 1129 7.06 -60.39 18.74
C ARG A 1129 7.70 -59.65 19.93
N GLU A 1130 8.95 -59.96 20.26
CA GLU A 1130 9.68 -59.26 21.33
C GLU A 1130 9.93 -57.79 20.98
N LEU A 1131 10.32 -57.51 19.74
CA LEU A 1131 10.54 -56.13 19.28
C LEU A 1131 9.23 -55.33 19.21
N GLU A 1132 8.13 -55.93 18.76
CA GLU A 1132 6.80 -55.31 18.78
C GLU A 1132 6.32 -55.01 20.20
N LYS A 1133 6.46 -55.98 21.11
CA LYS A 1133 6.08 -55.80 22.52
C LYS A 1133 6.89 -54.69 23.20
N ALA A 1134 8.14 -54.49 22.76
CA ALA A 1134 9.00 -53.41 23.23
C ALA A 1134 8.72 -52.06 22.52
N GLY A 1135 7.77 -52.00 21.57
CA GLY A 1135 7.49 -50.80 20.77
C GLY A 1135 8.63 -50.41 19.83
N ARG A 1136 9.53 -51.35 19.51
CA ARG A 1136 10.73 -51.13 18.68
C ARG A 1136 10.55 -51.57 17.23
N LEU A 1137 9.43 -52.21 16.92
CA LEU A 1137 9.07 -52.71 15.60
C LEU A 1137 7.56 -52.55 15.40
N ASP A 1138 7.17 -52.15 14.19
CA ASP A 1138 5.80 -52.21 13.70
C ASP A 1138 5.83 -53.04 12.41
N ARG A 1139 5.22 -54.24 12.45
CA ARG A 1139 5.25 -55.18 11.32
C ARG A 1139 4.68 -54.57 10.05
N ALA A 1140 3.59 -53.81 10.17
CA ALA A 1140 2.92 -53.22 9.00
C ALA A 1140 3.79 -52.13 8.36
N LEU A 1141 4.46 -51.30 9.16
CA LEU A 1141 5.38 -50.29 8.67
C LEU A 1141 6.64 -50.88 8.03
N GLU A 1142 7.14 -52.02 8.52
CA GLU A 1142 8.34 -52.69 8.00
C GLU A 1142 8.05 -53.77 6.94
N PHE A 1143 6.80 -53.89 6.49
CA PHE A 1143 6.36 -54.87 5.49
C PHE A 1143 6.67 -56.32 5.91
N LEU A 1144 6.61 -56.60 7.21
CA LEU A 1144 6.79 -57.93 7.78
C LEU A 1144 5.45 -58.68 7.82
N PRO A 1145 5.47 -60.03 7.70
CA PRO A 1145 4.25 -60.83 7.67
C PRO A 1145 3.49 -60.74 9.00
N ASP A 1146 2.17 -60.65 8.90
CA ASP A 1146 1.27 -60.76 10.07
C ASP A 1146 1.21 -62.21 10.59
N ASP A 1147 0.46 -62.44 11.67
CA ASP A 1147 0.37 -63.78 12.26
C ASP A 1147 -0.28 -64.81 11.32
N GLU A 1148 -1.16 -64.40 10.41
CA GLU A 1148 -1.79 -65.27 9.42
C GLU A 1148 -0.78 -65.68 8.33
N GLU A 1149 -0.03 -64.72 7.81
CA GLU A 1149 1.01 -64.98 6.81
C GLU A 1149 2.20 -65.76 7.40
N ILE A 1150 2.57 -65.51 8.67
CA ILE A 1150 3.55 -66.33 9.39
C ILE A 1150 3.07 -67.79 9.49
N ALA A 1151 1.81 -68.02 9.85
CA ALA A 1151 1.24 -69.36 9.93
C ALA A 1151 1.22 -70.05 8.56
N ALA A 1152 0.84 -69.32 7.51
CA ALA A 1152 0.84 -69.83 6.13
C ALA A 1152 2.24 -70.18 5.62
N ARG A 1153 3.28 -69.42 6.00
CA ARG A 1153 4.68 -69.72 5.65
C ARG A 1153 5.28 -70.87 6.47
N ALA A 1154 4.72 -71.17 7.64
CA ALA A 1154 5.16 -72.27 8.50
C ALA A 1154 4.61 -73.63 8.07
N ALA A 1155 3.42 -73.63 7.45
CA ALA A 1155 2.77 -74.79 6.84
C ALA A 1155 3.44 -75.15 5.51
#